data_AF-A0A371B748-F1
#
_entry.id   AF-A0A371B748-F1
#
_cell.length_a   1.000
_cell.length_b   1.000
_cell.length_c   1.000
_cell.angle_alpha   90.00
_cell.angle_beta   90.00
_cell.angle_gamma   90.00
#
_symmetry.space_group_name_H-M   'P 1'
#
loop_
_entity.id
_entity.type
_entity.pdbx_description
1 polymer ?
#
loop_
_entity_poly.entity_id
_entity_poly.type
_entity_poly.pdbx_seq_one_letter_code
_entity_poly.pdbx_strand_id
1 'polypeptide(L)'
;MDGVVPASSRVNGAASTIGGLRRFGILLLSTTVLGFGTAATKTTPAHAQGARTAAAGQTVRFSISAQPLSSAVTAFIRATGWQISYSTALVQGKTSAAIVGDMPPAQALKRLVAGTGIDVRIGAAGSAALIDSAAFNANSAVASDGTLMLDTIDVYGTGRTAVEAPYQTPAPVSHISGETIERFRGSSPADIFRGTPGVLSGEARNGGGSIDVNVRGMQGMGRVAVNVDGAENGLSVYQGYQGISNRTYIDPDLLAGADILKGSDASSRGIAGTVSMRTLGANDVVKPGEKWGVWVKGGFGTNTTAPKPGSLGGYTWPMPYVSDPQPYPVPTAQASGLDRPNALTPTSGSFSTIAAIKEKNYDLLWGYAKRQQGNYFAGKNGPGAQVIDTGPQPLCYPSGTCYYPPHPISYAHVYQNGGLSSYRAGEQVLNTWLNTESWIAKGTLRDNNGQSLQLGYNGYRAQAGDLLASLFGSTRSQAVEQTQSDDTKLDTGTLRYRFQPNENGFVDLKANLWLTTLRLRTPLRVSSAAAKPEDFGLPRDYKTGNDARMWGGDVSNKSHLSLNRFGSFDLTYGFSYIHESTQPTPYSSQLTLGIPTRDGTRSESGFFGKVAYKPVDWLTLNGGLRYSRSTSLDLSTQTNAAYVNPDASREYKGYSPSGGVVVEPIKGAQLYANYSSALRMPTLFETVAAYTLVVNPNLRPERSNNWEFGVNLDKTGLFSSNDKAMMKFGYFNWNVKDYVARQSRQFVDPTYGYAYTALTILNIDRAKFSGLEFSGRYENGGFSADLAANYYLNVEFCPIPNSCSASTLSGDYATNQVPPQYSANLTLSQKLLNDDLTVGTRVSHTGPRSVKYGAVQYGAAAIISPIVWQPYWLFDVFAEYKLTRDVTMWTSVENLNDQYYVDPLSLVAQPSPGRTLRFGMTGKFGGAEPASPASLGRVFAPARTAANWSGFYAGVNGAYNYADITGRTTQLDGTSGRYGASESPDFNLDAMSFGIHAGFNHQFVNRMVVGVEADIAKTQMSGSQITYATEGATENFGSNLFRQRQYEAVQKESVQWLSTLRGRLGYAVNDRLMVYGTGGLAFMRHDAERTQYATVSRSFTTTAATFTEEASRTRTGYVIGGGLEYALDKSWSLKGEYLLARFAEEGPMVFANAKAGVVDANNYGYPVTANTVTGRRVFSKVDIPMIRLGVNYRF
;
A
#
# COMPACT_ATOMS: atom_id res chain seq x y z
N MET A 1 -12.02 -58.24 -13.31
CA MET A 1 -12.24 -59.31 -12.31
C MET A 1 -12.46 -58.63 -10.97
N ASP A 2 -13.74 -58.42 -10.72
CA ASP A 2 -14.54 -58.30 -9.48
C ASP A 2 -13.86 -58.03 -8.14
N GLY A 3 -14.41 -57.03 -7.42
CA GLY A 3 -14.16 -56.85 -5.99
C GLY A 3 -14.46 -55.47 -5.40
N VAL A 4 -15.49 -54.75 -5.87
CA VAL A 4 -16.02 -53.55 -5.19
C VAL A 4 -17.18 -53.96 -4.30
N VAL A 5 -17.05 -53.76 -2.98
CA VAL A 5 -18.19 -53.73 -2.04
C VAL A 5 -18.04 -52.52 -1.11
N PRO A 6 -19.06 -51.65 -1.00
CA PRO A 6 -19.10 -50.51 -0.10
C PRO A 6 -19.74 -50.89 1.26
N ALA A 7 -19.37 -50.20 2.34
CA ALA A 7 -20.09 -50.30 3.60
C ALA A 7 -20.35 -48.91 4.21
N SER A 8 -21.61 -48.53 4.12
CA SER A 8 -22.29 -47.44 4.80
C SER A 8 -22.39 -47.65 6.32
N SER A 9 -22.32 -46.56 7.10
CA SER A 9 -23.05 -46.47 8.37
C SER A 9 -24.02 -45.28 8.33
N ARG A 10 -25.27 -45.60 8.62
CA ARG A 10 -26.46 -44.74 8.56
C ARG A 10 -26.45 -43.74 9.73
N VAL A 11 -26.89 -42.52 9.48
CA VAL A 11 -27.55 -41.69 10.51
C VAL A 11 -28.96 -41.38 10.00
N ASN A 12 -29.94 -41.78 10.80
CA ASN A 12 -31.36 -41.76 10.48
C ASN A 12 -31.88 -40.34 10.21
N GLY A 13 -32.61 -40.20 9.10
CA GLY A 13 -33.54 -39.11 8.90
C GLY A 13 -34.80 -39.35 9.74
N ALA A 14 -35.10 -38.41 10.63
CA ALA A 14 -36.44 -38.20 11.14
C ALA A 14 -36.93 -36.87 10.59
N ALA A 15 -37.92 -36.93 9.71
CA ALA A 15 -38.72 -35.79 9.32
C ALA A 15 -39.41 -35.23 10.58
N SER A 16 -39.15 -33.96 10.90
CA SER A 16 -40.05 -33.18 11.74
C SER A 16 -40.54 -31.98 10.97
N THR A 17 -41.85 -31.84 11.06
CA THR A 17 -42.77 -30.97 10.36
C THR A 17 -42.46 -29.48 10.52
N ILE A 18 -42.73 -28.79 9.41
CA ILE A 18 -42.93 -27.35 9.26
C ILE A 18 -43.78 -26.79 10.43
N GLY A 19 -43.23 -25.81 11.15
CA GLY A 19 -43.99 -25.02 12.11
C GLY A 19 -43.10 -24.22 13.06
N GLY A 20 -42.89 -22.92 12.79
CA GLY A 20 -42.41 -21.97 13.81
C GLY A 20 -41.25 -21.04 13.43
N LEU A 21 -41.30 -20.37 12.27
CA LEU A 21 -40.48 -19.18 12.01
C LEU A 21 -41.40 -17.99 11.69
N ARG A 22 -42.10 -17.53 12.74
CA ARG A 22 -42.57 -16.15 12.86
C ARG A 22 -41.91 -15.59 14.12
N ARG A 23 -41.29 -14.41 13.97
CA ARG A 23 -40.56 -13.60 14.96
C ARG A 23 -39.07 -13.95 15.12
N PHE A 24 -38.24 -13.37 14.26
CA PHE A 24 -36.99 -12.68 14.63
C PHE A 24 -36.55 -11.83 13.42
N GLY A 25 -37.41 -10.88 13.07
CA GLY A 25 -37.03 -9.67 12.35
C GLY A 25 -37.23 -8.52 13.32
N ILE A 26 -36.31 -7.55 13.30
CA ILE A 26 -36.20 -6.38 14.19
C ILE A 26 -35.46 -6.65 15.51
N LEU A 27 -34.12 -6.65 15.44
CA LEU A 27 -33.22 -6.28 16.55
C LEU A 27 -31.80 -6.11 15.99
N LEU A 28 -31.56 -5.01 15.27
CA LEU A 28 -30.23 -4.62 14.75
C LEU A 28 -30.04 -3.09 14.77
N LEU A 29 -30.55 -2.44 15.83
CA LEU A 29 -30.47 -0.99 16.02
C LEU A 29 -30.49 -0.63 17.52
N SER A 30 -29.66 -1.28 18.35
CA SER A 30 -29.54 -0.89 19.77
C SER A 30 -28.41 -1.61 20.51
N THR A 31 -27.14 -1.30 20.20
CA THR A 31 -26.00 -1.49 21.13
C THR A 31 -24.83 -0.58 20.75
N THR A 32 -25.03 0.74 20.77
CA THR A 32 -23.92 1.72 20.82
C THR A 32 -24.38 3.08 21.36
N VAL A 33 -25.10 3.09 22.49
CA VAL A 33 -25.21 4.30 23.32
C VAL A 33 -25.28 3.87 24.79
N LEU A 34 -24.14 3.79 25.45
CA LEU A 34 -24.03 3.88 26.91
C LEU A 34 -22.70 4.56 27.21
N GLY A 35 -22.77 5.86 27.55
CA GLY A 35 -21.58 6.61 27.90
C GLY A 35 -21.70 8.13 27.99
N PHE A 36 -22.88 8.76 28.06
CA PHE A 36 -22.97 10.14 28.58
C PHE A 36 -24.28 10.35 29.34
N GLY A 37 -24.14 10.72 30.61
CA GLY A 37 -25.20 10.85 31.60
C GLY A 37 -26.15 12.01 31.33
N THR A 38 -27.39 11.77 31.73
CA THR A 38 -28.55 12.64 31.72
C THR A 38 -28.39 13.86 32.64
N ALA A 39 -28.53 15.07 32.10
CA ALA A 39 -29.13 16.20 32.82
C ALA A 39 -30.40 16.59 32.05
N ALA A 40 -31.55 16.27 32.66
CA ALA A 40 -32.86 16.53 32.10
C ALA A 40 -33.29 17.98 32.34
N THR A 41 -33.57 18.71 31.26
CA THR A 41 -34.50 19.84 31.30
C THR A 41 -35.63 19.58 30.29
N LYS A 42 -36.85 19.56 30.82
CA LYS A 42 -38.10 19.41 30.06
C LYS A 42 -38.27 20.58 29.10
N THR A 43 -38.49 20.31 27.82
CA THR A 43 -39.03 21.30 26.87
C THR A 43 -40.50 20.97 26.57
N THR A 44 -41.37 21.91 26.94
CA THR A 44 -42.74 22.05 26.45
C THR A 44 -42.75 22.44 24.97
N PRO A 45 -43.80 22.13 24.19
CA PRO A 45 -43.88 22.47 22.78
C PRO A 45 -44.17 23.96 22.65
N ALA A 46 -43.22 24.73 22.12
CA ALA A 46 -43.44 26.11 21.74
C ALA A 46 -43.78 26.18 20.24
N HIS A 47 -44.90 26.84 19.96
CA HIS A 47 -45.45 27.13 18.64
C HIS A 47 -44.38 27.53 17.61
N ALA A 48 -44.43 26.86 16.46
CA ALA A 48 -43.77 27.30 15.25
C ALA A 48 -44.37 28.64 14.78
N GLN A 49 -43.69 29.74 15.11
CA GLN A 49 -43.74 30.97 14.32
C GLN A 49 -42.54 30.97 13.38
N GLY A 50 -42.82 31.17 12.10
CA GLY A 50 -41.87 31.00 11.01
C GLY A 50 -40.60 31.83 11.14
N ALA A 51 -39.46 31.15 11.07
CA ALA A 51 -38.17 31.77 10.77
C ALA A 51 -37.87 31.56 9.29
N ARG A 52 -38.01 32.64 8.53
CA ARG A 52 -37.57 32.76 7.14
C ARG A 52 -36.07 32.49 7.04
N THR A 53 -35.71 31.77 5.98
CA THR A 53 -34.38 31.71 5.36
C THR A 53 -33.72 33.08 5.25
N ALA A 54 -32.74 33.36 6.10
CA ALA A 54 -31.95 34.60 6.07
C ALA A 54 -30.51 34.32 5.60
N ALA A 55 -30.33 34.15 4.29
CA ALA A 55 -29.04 34.32 3.61
C ALA A 55 -29.18 34.69 2.11
N ALA A 56 -30.34 35.22 1.69
CA ALA A 56 -30.59 35.68 0.32
C ALA A 56 -31.09 37.15 0.26
N GLY A 57 -30.90 37.92 1.34
CA GLY A 57 -31.65 39.16 1.58
C GLY A 57 -30.91 40.50 1.41
N GLN A 58 -29.60 40.52 1.08
CA GLN A 58 -28.98 41.83 0.78
C GLN A 58 -29.38 42.28 -0.62
N THR A 59 -30.25 43.29 -0.68
CA THR A 59 -30.61 44.01 -1.90
C THR A 59 -29.45 44.88 -2.34
N VAL A 60 -29.06 44.76 -3.61
CA VAL A 60 -28.05 45.60 -4.27
C VAL A 60 -28.78 46.49 -5.28
N ARG A 61 -28.39 47.77 -5.35
CA ARG A 61 -28.94 48.70 -6.35
C ARG A 61 -28.26 48.48 -7.69
N PHE A 62 -29.01 48.02 -8.68
CA PHE A 62 -28.50 47.80 -10.04
C PHE A 62 -28.88 48.95 -10.97
N SER A 63 -27.96 49.26 -11.89
CA SER A 63 -28.16 50.19 -13.01
C SER A 63 -27.37 49.69 -14.22
N ILE A 64 -27.74 48.51 -14.73
CA ILE A 64 -27.10 47.87 -15.89
C ILE A 64 -28.07 47.93 -17.06
N SER A 65 -27.78 48.76 -18.06
CA SER A 65 -28.54 48.84 -19.31
C SER A 65 -28.37 47.58 -20.16
N ALA A 66 -29.32 47.33 -21.06
CA ALA A 66 -29.21 46.24 -22.03
C ALA A 66 -27.94 46.41 -22.88
N GLN A 67 -27.06 45.41 -22.83
CA GLN A 67 -25.74 45.43 -23.48
C GLN A 67 -25.27 43.99 -23.75
N PRO A 68 -24.17 43.77 -24.51
CA PRO A 68 -23.63 42.43 -24.72
C PRO A 68 -23.51 41.66 -23.40
N LEU A 69 -24.00 40.42 -23.40
CA LEU A 69 -24.23 39.67 -22.16
C LEU A 69 -22.93 39.45 -21.37
N SER A 70 -21.80 39.28 -22.05
CA SER A 70 -20.47 39.21 -21.43
C SER A 70 -20.13 40.47 -20.61
N SER A 71 -20.39 41.66 -21.15
CA SER A 71 -20.19 42.94 -20.47
C SER A 71 -21.17 43.14 -19.32
N ALA A 72 -22.41 42.68 -19.50
CA ALA A 72 -23.46 42.75 -18.48
C ALA A 72 -23.18 41.86 -17.27
N VAL A 73 -22.74 40.62 -17.50
CA VAL A 73 -22.32 39.70 -16.44
C VAL A 73 -21.10 40.25 -15.70
N THR A 74 -20.15 40.87 -16.43
CA THR A 74 -19.00 41.54 -15.82
C THR A 74 -19.41 42.72 -14.93
N ALA A 75 -20.37 43.55 -15.38
CA ALA A 75 -20.92 44.65 -14.59
C ALA A 75 -21.68 44.13 -13.36
N PHE A 76 -22.41 43.01 -13.49
CA PHE A 76 -23.09 42.36 -12.37
C PHE A 76 -22.11 41.81 -11.33
N ILE A 77 -21.03 41.14 -11.75
CA ILE A 77 -19.94 40.67 -10.87
C ILE A 77 -19.35 41.86 -10.10
N ARG A 78 -19.07 42.96 -10.79
CA ARG A 78 -18.51 44.17 -10.17
C ARG A 78 -19.45 44.79 -9.14
N ALA A 79 -20.76 44.79 -9.39
CA ALA A 79 -21.75 45.36 -8.49
C ALA A 79 -22.02 44.51 -7.23
N THR A 80 -21.75 43.20 -7.29
CA THR A 80 -22.19 42.24 -6.25
C THR A 80 -21.04 41.50 -5.57
N GLY A 81 -19.85 41.47 -6.18
CA GLY A 81 -18.75 40.61 -5.77
C GLY A 81 -18.99 39.13 -6.06
N TRP A 82 -20.05 38.76 -6.81
CA TRP A 82 -20.39 37.37 -7.07
C TRP A 82 -19.43 36.72 -8.07
N GLN A 83 -19.09 35.45 -7.85
CA GLN A 83 -18.33 34.65 -8.82
C GLN A 83 -19.28 33.96 -9.79
N ILE A 84 -19.20 34.31 -11.08
CA ILE A 84 -20.06 33.73 -12.12
C ILE A 84 -19.23 32.89 -13.09
N SER A 85 -19.47 31.58 -13.13
CA SER A 85 -18.78 30.66 -14.07
C SER A 85 -19.62 30.44 -15.33
N TYR A 86 -19.02 30.65 -16.50
CA TYR A 86 -19.66 30.40 -17.80
C TYR A 86 -18.62 30.22 -18.91
N SER A 87 -18.99 29.52 -19.99
CA SER A 87 -18.18 29.45 -21.22
C SER A 87 -18.34 30.74 -22.04
N THR A 88 -17.27 31.26 -22.62
CA THR A 88 -17.30 32.44 -23.50
C THR A 88 -18.23 32.25 -24.69
N ALA A 89 -18.28 31.03 -25.24
CA ALA A 89 -19.19 30.67 -26.33
C ALA A 89 -20.67 30.80 -25.93
N LEU A 90 -21.00 30.62 -24.65
CA LEU A 90 -22.38 30.65 -24.15
C LEU A 90 -23.00 32.05 -24.25
N VAL A 91 -22.20 33.08 -24.00
CA VAL A 91 -22.65 34.49 -23.94
C VAL A 91 -22.34 35.27 -25.23
N GLN A 92 -21.66 34.66 -26.19
CA GLN A 92 -21.26 35.29 -27.45
C GLN A 92 -22.48 35.60 -28.31
N GLY A 93 -22.56 36.83 -28.84
CA GLY A 93 -23.66 37.28 -29.70
C GLY A 93 -25.01 37.47 -28.98
N LYS A 94 -25.06 37.30 -27.64
CA LYS A 94 -26.28 37.47 -26.84
C LYS A 94 -26.30 38.81 -26.13
N THR A 95 -27.49 39.40 -25.99
CA THR A 95 -27.70 40.70 -25.33
C THR A 95 -28.48 40.50 -24.04
N SER A 96 -27.99 41.08 -22.94
CA SER A 96 -28.67 41.07 -21.64
C SER A 96 -29.94 41.90 -21.62
N ALA A 97 -30.88 41.57 -20.73
CA ALA A 97 -31.96 42.48 -20.38
C ALA A 97 -31.45 43.57 -19.41
N ALA A 98 -32.05 44.76 -19.48
CA ALA A 98 -31.72 45.84 -18.55
C ALA A 98 -32.20 45.49 -17.13
N ILE A 99 -31.36 45.74 -16.12
CA ILE A 99 -31.74 45.64 -14.71
C ILE A 99 -31.51 46.97 -13.99
N VAL A 100 -32.60 47.53 -13.47
CA VAL A 100 -32.62 48.82 -12.76
C VAL A 100 -33.42 48.67 -11.48
N GLY A 101 -32.87 49.17 -10.36
CA GLY A 101 -33.52 49.20 -9.05
C GLY A 101 -32.90 48.25 -8.02
N ASP A 102 -33.46 48.28 -6.81
CA ASP A 102 -32.99 47.49 -5.67
C ASP A 102 -33.57 46.07 -5.73
N MET A 103 -32.71 45.06 -5.84
CA MET A 103 -33.15 43.66 -5.82
C MET A 103 -32.05 42.72 -5.32
N PRO A 104 -32.39 41.51 -4.85
CA PRO A 104 -31.40 40.49 -4.50
C PRO A 104 -30.55 40.10 -5.72
N PRO A 105 -29.22 39.93 -5.57
CA PRO A 105 -28.32 39.55 -6.66
C PRO A 105 -28.77 38.31 -7.45
N ALA A 106 -29.28 37.28 -6.78
CA ALA A 106 -29.81 36.09 -7.45
C ALA A 106 -31.00 36.40 -8.39
N GLN A 107 -31.87 37.33 -7.98
CA GLN A 107 -33.00 37.79 -8.78
C GLN A 107 -32.54 38.69 -9.94
N ALA A 108 -31.59 39.59 -9.67
CA ALA A 108 -30.97 40.44 -10.68
C ALA A 108 -30.28 39.61 -11.77
N LEU A 109 -29.52 38.58 -11.41
CA LEU A 109 -28.83 37.73 -12.39
C LEU A 109 -29.80 36.95 -13.28
N LYS A 110 -30.88 36.41 -12.70
CA LYS A 110 -31.95 35.74 -13.47
C LYS A 110 -32.64 36.69 -14.44
N ARG A 111 -32.88 37.94 -14.03
CA ARG A 111 -33.43 38.97 -14.92
C ARG A 111 -32.43 39.39 -15.99
N LEU A 112 -31.14 39.52 -15.65
CA LEU A 112 -30.08 39.92 -16.56
C LEU A 112 -29.96 38.99 -17.78
N VAL A 113 -30.13 37.68 -17.57
CA VAL A 113 -30.08 36.67 -18.65
C VAL A 113 -31.44 36.35 -19.26
N ALA A 114 -32.52 36.98 -18.81
CA ALA A 114 -33.86 36.70 -19.32
C ALA A 114 -33.95 36.99 -20.82
N GLY A 115 -34.55 36.07 -21.59
CA GLY A 115 -34.66 36.18 -23.04
C GLY A 115 -33.42 35.74 -23.84
N THR A 116 -32.34 35.32 -23.18
CA THR A 116 -31.09 34.89 -23.84
C THR A 116 -30.97 33.37 -24.05
N GLY A 117 -31.96 32.60 -23.58
CA GLY A 117 -31.90 31.13 -23.58
C GLY A 117 -30.78 30.57 -22.69
N ILE A 118 -30.40 31.31 -21.65
CA ILE A 118 -29.42 30.91 -20.63
C ILE A 118 -30.15 30.82 -19.29
N ASP A 119 -29.92 29.74 -18.56
CA ASP A 119 -30.41 29.51 -17.21
C ASP A 119 -29.31 29.80 -16.17
N VAL A 120 -29.72 30.09 -14.94
CA VAL A 120 -28.83 30.51 -13.83
C VAL A 120 -28.92 29.50 -12.69
N ARG A 121 -27.81 28.80 -12.43
CA ARG A 121 -27.69 27.91 -11.26
C ARG A 121 -26.96 28.65 -10.15
N ILE A 122 -27.66 28.92 -9.05
CA ILE A 122 -27.06 29.57 -7.87
C ILE A 122 -26.26 28.52 -7.10
N GLY A 123 -25.00 28.84 -6.78
CA GLY A 123 -24.09 27.98 -6.00
C GLY A 123 -24.08 28.36 -4.52
N ALA A 124 -22.98 28.06 -3.82
CA ALA A 124 -22.76 28.54 -2.45
C ALA A 124 -22.76 30.08 -2.38
N ALA A 125 -22.92 30.65 -1.18
CA ALA A 125 -23.13 32.09 -0.95
C ALA A 125 -22.21 32.99 -1.81
N GLY A 126 -22.80 33.76 -2.74
CA GLY A 126 -22.08 34.67 -3.62
C GLY A 126 -21.54 34.04 -4.93
N SER A 127 -22.07 32.90 -5.37
CA SER A 127 -21.64 32.25 -6.62
C SER A 127 -22.82 31.81 -7.49
N ALA A 128 -22.62 31.77 -8.80
CA ALA A 128 -23.57 31.16 -9.73
C ALA A 128 -22.90 30.67 -11.02
N ALA A 129 -23.55 29.77 -11.74
CA ALA A 129 -23.14 29.32 -13.07
C ALA A 129 -24.20 29.69 -14.12
N LEU A 130 -23.76 30.17 -15.28
CA LEU A 130 -24.63 30.34 -16.44
C LEU A 130 -24.55 29.09 -17.30
N ILE A 131 -25.70 28.55 -17.64
CA ILE A 131 -25.82 27.33 -18.44
C ILE A 131 -26.79 27.56 -19.59
N ASP A 132 -26.61 26.89 -20.72
CA ASP A 132 -27.54 26.99 -21.84
C ASP A 132 -28.87 26.28 -21.49
N SER A 133 -30.00 26.97 -21.64
CA SER A 133 -31.33 26.42 -21.36
C SER A 133 -31.74 25.33 -22.36
N ALA A 134 -31.26 25.40 -23.61
CA ALA A 134 -31.48 24.38 -24.64
C ALA A 134 -30.43 23.26 -24.53
N ALA A 135 -29.18 23.60 -24.15
CA ALA A 135 -28.16 22.59 -23.89
C ALA A 135 -28.28 21.92 -22.51
N PHE A 136 -29.19 22.29 -21.63
CA PHE A 136 -29.55 21.41 -20.50
C PHE A 136 -30.45 20.23 -20.92
N ASN A 137 -31.15 20.38 -22.05
CA ASN A 137 -31.94 19.34 -22.70
C ASN A 137 -31.13 18.54 -23.74
N ALA A 138 -30.01 19.07 -24.26
CA ALA A 138 -29.11 18.37 -25.20
C ALA A 138 -27.75 17.93 -24.59
N ASN A 139 -27.16 18.68 -23.65
CA ASN A 139 -25.90 18.31 -22.93
C ASN A 139 -26.17 17.52 -21.65
N SER A 140 -27.17 16.65 -21.68
CA SER A 140 -27.01 15.35 -21.00
C SER A 140 -26.14 14.41 -21.83
N ALA A 141 -25.79 14.78 -23.06
CA ALA A 141 -24.63 14.27 -23.78
C ALA A 141 -23.34 14.73 -23.08
N VAL A 142 -23.05 14.01 -22.01
CA VAL A 142 -21.73 13.78 -21.46
C VAL A 142 -20.76 13.59 -22.63
N ALA A 143 -19.50 14.02 -22.49
CA ALA A 143 -18.42 13.37 -23.21
C ALA A 143 -18.41 11.89 -22.79
N SER A 144 -19.29 11.10 -23.40
CA SER A 144 -19.27 9.65 -23.52
C SER A 144 -18.07 9.38 -24.41
N ASP A 145 -16.88 9.51 -23.86
CA ASP A 145 -15.67 9.22 -24.61
C ASP A 145 -15.61 7.71 -24.79
N GLY A 146 -16.31 7.23 -25.82
CA GLY A 146 -16.41 5.82 -26.17
C GLY A 146 -15.05 5.24 -26.59
N THR A 147 -14.05 6.10 -26.81
CA THR A 147 -12.64 5.70 -26.91
C THR A 147 -12.02 5.71 -25.50
N LEU A 148 -12.12 4.59 -24.79
CA LEU A 148 -11.59 4.41 -23.43
C LEU A 148 -10.04 4.44 -23.36
N MET A 149 -9.38 5.57 -23.64
CA MET A 149 -7.96 5.70 -23.32
C MET A 149 -7.88 6.16 -21.86
N LEU A 150 -7.41 5.28 -20.96
CA LEU A 150 -7.34 5.58 -19.53
C LEU A 150 -6.16 6.51 -19.24
N ASP A 151 -6.39 7.81 -19.35
CA ASP A 151 -5.60 8.79 -18.60
C ASP A 151 -6.13 8.88 -17.17
N THR A 152 -5.25 9.20 -16.22
CA THR A 152 -5.68 9.53 -14.85
C THR A 152 -6.65 10.69 -14.87
N ILE A 153 -7.76 10.58 -14.14
CA ILE A 153 -8.85 11.56 -14.13
C ILE A 153 -8.36 12.82 -13.39
N ASP A 154 -7.91 13.80 -14.16
CA ASP A 154 -7.53 15.12 -13.64
C ASP A 154 -8.75 16.05 -13.59
N VAL A 155 -9.17 16.42 -12.37
CA VAL A 155 -10.36 17.24 -12.13
C VAL A 155 -9.99 18.72 -12.17
N TYR A 156 -9.70 19.23 -13.37
CA TYR A 156 -9.63 20.68 -13.58
C TYR A 156 -10.45 21.05 -14.81
N GLY A 157 -11.65 21.62 -14.59
CA GLY A 157 -12.41 22.31 -15.62
C GLY A 157 -13.62 21.59 -16.24
N THR A 158 -13.94 20.34 -15.87
CA THR A 158 -15.07 19.58 -16.48
C THR A 158 -16.38 19.61 -15.70
N GLY A 159 -16.45 20.33 -14.56
CA GLY A 159 -17.67 20.44 -13.74
C GLY A 159 -18.09 19.14 -13.02
N ARG A 160 -17.29 18.08 -13.07
CA ARG A 160 -17.51 16.78 -12.42
C ARG A 160 -16.47 16.53 -11.33
N THR A 161 -16.79 15.74 -10.32
CA THR A 161 -15.80 15.28 -9.32
C THR A 161 -15.23 13.91 -9.72
N ALA A 162 -13.95 13.63 -9.42
CA ALA A 162 -13.32 12.35 -9.78
C ALA A 162 -14.04 11.12 -9.18
N VAL A 163 -14.65 11.29 -8.00
CA VAL A 163 -15.38 10.24 -7.28
C VAL A 163 -16.67 9.84 -8.01
N GLU A 164 -17.26 10.75 -8.79
CA GLU A 164 -18.49 10.50 -9.55
C GLU A 164 -18.23 9.90 -10.93
N ALA A 165 -17.05 10.15 -11.49
CA ALA A 165 -16.71 9.74 -12.85
C ALA A 165 -16.94 8.24 -13.13
N PRO A 166 -16.64 7.29 -12.20
CA PRO A 166 -16.94 5.89 -12.43
C PRO A 166 -18.41 5.60 -12.69
N TYR A 167 -19.35 6.38 -12.15
CA TYR A 167 -20.79 6.14 -12.32
C TYR A 167 -21.36 6.73 -13.60
N GLN A 168 -20.58 7.53 -14.33
CA GLN A 168 -20.97 8.19 -15.58
C GLN A 168 -20.19 7.67 -16.79
N THR A 169 -19.21 6.79 -16.57
CA THR A 169 -18.42 6.15 -17.62
C THR A 169 -19.03 4.79 -17.99
N PRO A 170 -19.41 4.56 -19.26
CA PRO A 170 -20.06 3.32 -19.74
C PRO A 170 -19.04 2.17 -19.97
N ALA A 171 -18.25 1.87 -18.94
CA ALA A 171 -17.24 0.82 -18.91
C ALA A 171 -17.00 0.39 -17.45
N PRO A 172 -16.44 -0.79 -17.15
CA PRO A 172 -16.22 -1.24 -15.77
C PRO A 172 -14.99 -0.57 -15.12
N VAL A 173 -15.09 0.74 -14.92
CA VAL A 173 -14.07 1.56 -14.27
C VAL A 173 -14.31 1.70 -12.76
N SER A 174 -13.24 1.94 -12.01
CA SER A 174 -13.27 2.28 -10.59
C SER A 174 -12.22 3.35 -10.29
N HIS A 175 -12.48 4.20 -9.31
CA HIS A 175 -11.59 5.29 -8.92
C HIS A 175 -11.32 5.21 -7.42
N ILE A 176 -10.05 5.25 -7.04
CA ILE A 176 -9.59 5.37 -5.66
C ILE A 176 -9.04 6.78 -5.48
N SER A 177 -9.75 7.61 -4.73
CA SER A 177 -9.37 9.00 -4.49
C SER A 177 -8.23 9.12 -3.46
N GLY A 178 -7.50 10.24 -3.49
CA GLY A 178 -6.52 10.56 -2.46
C GLY A 178 -7.11 10.54 -1.04
N GLU A 179 -8.34 11.01 -0.85
CA GLU A 179 -9.06 10.95 0.43
C GLU A 179 -9.26 9.51 0.92
N THR A 180 -9.64 8.59 0.03
CA THR A 180 -9.75 7.15 0.35
C THR A 180 -8.40 6.55 0.70
N ILE A 181 -7.34 6.91 -0.04
CA ILE A 181 -5.96 6.49 0.26
C ILE A 181 -5.55 6.97 1.65
N GLU A 182 -5.81 8.24 2.00
CA GLU A 182 -5.45 8.78 3.31
C GLU A 182 -6.15 8.06 4.46
N ARG A 183 -7.45 7.79 4.31
CA ARG A 183 -8.27 7.08 5.32
C ARG A 183 -7.89 5.62 5.49
N PHE A 184 -7.55 4.94 4.39
CA PHE A 184 -7.47 3.48 4.34
C PHE A 184 -6.15 2.93 3.83
N ARG A 185 -5.04 3.65 4.03
CA ARG A 185 -3.69 3.21 3.65
C ARG A 185 -3.22 1.92 4.31
N GLY A 186 -3.82 1.49 5.43
CA GLY A 186 -3.50 0.24 6.11
C GLY A 186 -2.04 0.14 6.56
N SER A 187 -1.55 -1.10 6.72
CA SER A 187 -0.16 -1.41 7.12
C SER A 187 0.75 -1.71 5.93
N SER A 188 0.20 -1.68 4.71
CA SER A 188 0.87 -1.98 3.46
C SER A 188 0.28 -1.13 2.34
N PRO A 189 1.06 -0.59 1.40
CA PRO A 189 0.54 0.13 0.23
C PRO A 189 -0.50 -0.66 -0.57
N ALA A 190 -0.45 -1.99 -0.53
CA ALA A 190 -1.43 -2.88 -1.14
C ALA A 190 -2.86 -2.72 -0.58
N ASP A 191 -3.01 -2.22 0.66
CA ASP A 191 -4.31 -2.08 1.33
C ASP A 191 -5.22 -1.03 0.68
N ILE A 192 -4.68 -0.12 -0.15
CA ILE A 192 -5.46 0.92 -0.86
C ILE A 192 -6.53 0.32 -1.78
N PHE A 193 -6.33 -0.91 -2.27
CA PHE A 193 -7.28 -1.60 -3.15
C PHE A 193 -8.44 -2.24 -2.39
N ARG A 194 -8.36 -2.35 -1.05
CA ARG A 194 -9.40 -2.96 -0.23
C ARG A 194 -10.71 -2.18 -0.36
N GLY A 195 -11.78 -2.88 -0.76
CA GLY A 195 -13.09 -2.29 -0.99
C GLY A 195 -13.32 -1.85 -2.44
N THR A 196 -12.36 -2.05 -3.34
CA THR A 196 -12.57 -1.88 -4.78
C THR A 196 -13.20 -3.15 -5.35
N PRO A 197 -14.36 -3.10 -6.03
CA PRO A 197 -15.05 -4.31 -6.48
C PRO A 197 -14.24 -5.01 -7.56
N GLY A 198 -14.00 -6.32 -7.41
CA GLY A 198 -13.27 -7.13 -8.40
C GLY A 198 -11.77 -6.86 -8.48
N VAL A 199 -11.21 -6.06 -7.56
CA VAL A 199 -9.78 -5.72 -7.52
C VAL A 199 -9.23 -6.00 -6.14
N LEU A 200 -8.11 -6.69 -6.08
CA LEU A 200 -7.37 -7.01 -4.87
C LEU A 200 -5.88 -6.78 -5.13
N SER A 201 -5.08 -6.80 -4.08
CA SER A 201 -3.63 -6.90 -4.22
C SER A 201 -3.11 -8.13 -3.48
N GLY A 202 -2.31 -8.94 -4.16
CA GLY A 202 -1.62 -10.10 -3.59
C GLY A 202 -0.37 -9.70 -2.80
N GLU A 203 0.14 -10.64 -1.99
CA GLU A 203 1.39 -10.48 -1.23
C GLU A 203 1.46 -9.23 -0.33
N ALA A 204 0.32 -8.70 0.12
CA ALA A 204 0.25 -7.47 0.92
C ALA A 204 1.10 -7.51 2.20
N ARG A 205 1.38 -8.70 2.74
CA ARG A 205 2.11 -8.93 3.99
C ARG A 205 3.53 -9.49 3.82
N ASN A 206 3.91 -9.90 2.60
CA ASN A 206 5.20 -10.49 2.24
C ASN A 206 5.67 -9.92 0.89
N GLY A 207 5.46 -8.62 0.71
CA GLY A 207 5.69 -7.91 -0.55
C GLY A 207 6.81 -6.88 -0.47
N GLY A 208 7.46 -6.69 0.68
CA GLY A 208 8.45 -5.63 0.89
C GLY A 208 7.93 -4.21 0.64
N GLY A 209 6.63 -3.97 0.90
CA GLY A 209 5.96 -2.69 0.60
C GLY A 209 5.55 -2.50 -0.86
N SER A 210 5.56 -3.56 -1.67
CA SER A 210 5.05 -3.52 -3.04
C SER A 210 3.53 -3.68 -3.15
N ILE A 211 3.03 -3.38 -4.34
CA ILE A 211 1.67 -3.62 -4.79
C ILE A 211 1.74 -4.66 -5.92
N ASP A 212 0.95 -5.72 -5.80
CA ASP A 212 0.77 -6.75 -6.84
C ASP A 212 -0.73 -6.89 -7.15
N VAL A 213 -1.20 -6.30 -8.24
CA VAL A 213 -2.64 -6.16 -8.50
C VAL A 213 -3.23 -7.42 -9.13
N ASN A 214 -4.37 -7.83 -8.60
CA ASN A 214 -5.27 -8.84 -9.17
C ASN A 214 -6.56 -8.16 -9.65
N VAL A 215 -6.91 -8.33 -10.92
CA VAL A 215 -8.20 -7.89 -11.47
C VAL A 215 -8.98 -9.11 -11.92
N ARG A 216 -10.15 -9.32 -11.32
CA ARG A 216 -11.09 -10.39 -11.66
C ARG A 216 -10.48 -11.82 -11.68
N GLY A 217 -9.46 -12.06 -10.86
CA GLY A 217 -8.78 -13.37 -10.76
C GLY A 217 -7.56 -13.52 -11.66
N MET A 218 -7.20 -12.48 -12.40
CA MET A 218 -6.00 -12.42 -13.23
C MET A 218 -4.92 -11.56 -12.54
N GLN A 219 -3.72 -12.11 -12.37
CA GLN A 219 -2.57 -11.49 -11.73
C GLN A 219 -1.27 -12.00 -12.36
N GLY A 220 -0.19 -11.21 -12.23
CA GLY A 220 1.16 -11.58 -12.68
C GLY A 220 1.36 -11.56 -14.20
N MET A 221 2.63 -11.72 -14.63
CA MET A 221 3.04 -11.90 -16.04
C MET A 221 2.45 -10.87 -17.01
N GLY A 222 2.26 -9.61 -16.57
CA GLY A 222 1.72 -8.54 -17.40
C GLY A 222 0.23 -8.64 -17.74
N ARG A 223 -0.56 -9.48 -17.05
CA ARG A 223 -2.02 -9.59 -17.29
C ARG A 223 -2.76 -8.32 -16.90
N VAL A 224 -2.32 -7.66 -15.82
CA VAL A 224 -2.76 -6.34 -15.40
C VAL A 224 -1.61 -5.37 -15.65
N ALA A 225 -1.86 -4.33 -16.44
CA ALA A 225 -0.89 -3.25 -16.65
C ALA A 225 -0.97 -2.28 -15.46
N VAL A 226 0.15 -2.00 -14.79
CA VAL A 226 0.20 -1.07 -13.65
C VAL A 226 1.20 0.04 -13.95
N ASN A 227 0.68 1.26 -14.01
CA ASN A 227 1.44 2.44 -14.44
C ASN A 227 1.42 3.49 -13.33
N VAL A 228 2.55 4.18 -13.12
CA VAL A 228 2.66 5.33 -12.22
C VAL A 228 3.06 6.54 -13.06
N ASP A 229 2.21 7.58 -13.10
CA ASP A 229 2.37 8.74 -13.97
C ASP A 229 2.63 8.40 -15.46
N GLY A 230 2.06 7.28 -15.93
CA GLY A 230 2.22 6.78 -17.29
C GLY A 230 3.49 5.94 -17.53
N ALA A 231 4.37 5.78 -16.55
CA ALA A 231 5.53 4.90 -16.63
C ALA A 231 5.21 3.50 -16.07
N GLU A 232 5.74 2.45 -16.71
CA GLU A 232 5.66 1.11 -16.15
C GLU A 232 6.63 0.98 -14.97
N ASN A 233 6.11 0.46 -13.86
CA ASN A 233 6.81 0.40 -12.57
C ASN A 233 6.82 -1.03 -11.98
N GLY A 234 6.15 -1.99 -12.64
CA GLY A 234 6.04 -3.38 -12.17
C GLY A 234 7.18 -4.28 -12.68
N LEU A 235 7.70 -5.15 -11.80
CA LEU A 235 8.59 -6.26 -12.18
C LEU A 235 8.06 -7.57 -11.59
N SER A 236 8.08 -8.64 -12.37
CA SER A 236 7.79 -9.99 -11.88
C SER A 236 8.97 -10.56 -11.08
N VAL A 237 8.77 -10.71 -9.77
CA VAL A 237 9.71 -11.31 -8.82
C VAL A 237 9.34 -12.76 -8.58
N TYR A 238 10.33 -13.65 -8.63
CA TYR A 238 10.14 -15.07 -8.35
C TYR A 238 10.03 -15.31 -6.85
N GLN A 239 8.98 -16.02 -6.41
CA GLN A 239 8.73 -16.35 -5.00
C GLN A 239 8.99 -17.85 -4.70
N GLY A 240 9.84 -18.46 -5.52
CA GLY A 240 10.13 -19.89 -5.49
C GLY A 240 8.96 -20.72 -6.03
N TYR A 241 8.85 -21.97 -5.58
CA TYR A 241 7.75 -22.84 -5.93
C TYR A 241 6.37 -22.25 -5.64
N GLN A 242 6.19 -21.44 -4.60
CA GLN A 242 4.88 -20.87 -4.22
C GLN A 242 4.30 -19.91 -5.23
N GLY A 243 5.11 -19.26 -6.09
CA GLY A 243 4.53 -18.22 -6.91
C GLY A 243 5.47 -17.27 -7.61
N ILE A 244 4.83 -16.27 -8.18
CA ILE A 244 5.40 -15.03 -8.67
C ILE A 244 4.63 -13.88 -8.05
N SER A 245 5.30 -12.75 -7.89
CA SER A 245 4.65 -11.49 -7.49
C SER A 245 5.06 -10.38 -8.46
N ASN A 246 4.10 -9.68 -9.04
CA ASN A 246 4.38 -8.57 -9.96
C ASN A 246 4.40 -7.25 -9.18
N ARG A 247 5.59 -6.88 -8.69
CA ARG A 247 5.75 -5.85 -7.67
C ARG A 247 5.92 -4.46 -8.28
N THR A 248 5.03 -3.55 -7.91
CA THR A 248 5.09 -2.10 -8.15
C THR A 248 5.37 -1.38 -6.82
N TYR A 249 6.23 -0.35 -6.82
CA TYR A 249 6.62 0.36 -5.60
C TYR A 249 6.29 1.85 -5.67
N ILE A 250 5.47 2.31 -4.73
CA ILE A 250 5.11 3.72 -4.58
C ILE A 250 4.67 3.99 -3.13
N ASP A 251 5.03 5.15 -2.59
CA ASP A 251 4.57 5.57 -1.28
C ASP A 251 3.13 6.13 -1.36
N PRO A 252 2.17 5.62 -0.56
CA PRO A 252 0.80 6.12 -0.54
C PRO A 252 0.67 7.62 -0.23
N ASP A 253 1.57 8.22 0.55
CA ASP A 253 1.52 9.64 0.88
C ASP A 253 1.97 10.53 -0.30
N LEU A 254 2.51 9.94 -1.38
CA LEU A 254 2.87 10.63 -2.63
C LEU A 254 1.86 10.37 -3.76
N LEU A 255 0.84 9.53 -3.53
CA LEU A 255 -0.24 9.26 -4.47
C LEU A 255 -1.37 10.28 -4.33
N ALA A 256 -1.86 10.75 -5.46
CA ALA A 256 -3.05 11.60 -5.54
C ALA A 256 -4.33 10.80 -5.82
N GLY A 257 -4.20 9.61 -6.43
CA GLY A 257 -5.30 8.71 -6.71
C GLY A 257 -4.89 7.58 -7.66
N ALA A 258 -5.81 6.63 -7.87
CA ALA A 258 -5.65 5.54 -8.83
C ALA A 258 -6.94 5.29 -9.59
N ASP A 259 -6.83 5.17 -10.92
CA ASP A 259 -7.92 4.82 -11.82
C ASP A 259 -7.74 3.39 -12.32
N ILE A 260 -8.81 2.62 -12.31
CA ILE A 260 -8.78 1.20 -12.64
C ILE A 260 -9.78 0.92 -13.74
N LEU A 261 -9.31 0.47 -14.89
CA LEU A 261 -10.11 -0.10 -15.96
C LEU A 261 -10.01 -1.62 -15.88
N LYS A 262 -11.15 -2.30 -15.78
CA LYS A 262 -11.23 -3.77 -15.80
C LYS A 262 -11.55 -4.21 -17.21
N GLY A 263 -10.97 -5.32 -17.65
CA GLY A 263 -11.04 -5.77 -19.04
C GLY A 263 -9.90 -5.21 -19.88
N SER A 264 -9.97 -5.41 -21.18
CA SER A 264 -8.89 -5.03 -22.09
C SER A 264 -9.30 -3.85 -22.96
N ASP A 265 -8.33 -2.99 -23.24
CA ASP A 265 -8.49 -1.83 -24.11
C ASP A 265 -7.41 -1.81 -25.21
N ALA A 266 -7.76 -1.32 -26.40
CA ALA A 266 -6.85 -1.28 -27.54
C ALA A 266 -5.61 -0.40 -27.31
N SER A 267 -5.66 0.62 -26.44
CA SER A 267 -4.47 1.42 -26.11
C SER A 267 -3.59 0.76 -25.04
N SER A 268 -4.06 -0.30 -24.37
CA SER A 268 -3.35 -0.99 -23.30
C SER A 268 -2.71 -2.31 -23.76
N ARG A 269 -1.70 -2.76 -23.00
CA ARG A 269 -1.11 -4.11 -23.10
C ARG A 269 -1.75 -5.11 -22.14
N GLY A 270 -2.45 -4.63 -21.10
CA GLY A 270 -3.09 -5.47 -20.10
C GLY A 270 -4.36 -6.13 -20.65
N ILE A 271 -4.46 -7.46 -20.51
CA ILE A 271 -5.62 -8.23 -20.99
C ILE A 271 -6.74 -8.34 -19.95
N ALA A 272 -6.42 -8.16 -18.67
CA ALA A 272 -7.37 -8.18 -17.56
C ALA A 272 -7.71 -6.77 -17.05
N GLY A 273 -6.85 -5.80 -17.26
CA GLY A 273 -7.09 -4.45 -16.78
C GLY A 273 -5.87 -3.56 -16.85
N THR A 274 -6.12 -2.28 -16.61
CA THR A 274 -5.09 -1.26 -16.42
C THR A 274 -5.36 -0.53 -15.11
N VAL A 275 -4.32 -0.41 -14.29
CA VAL A 275 -4.31 0.43 -13.09
C VAL A 275 -3.36 1.59 -13.34
N SER A 276 -3.92 2.79 -13.44
CA SER A 276 -3.18 4.03 -13.66
C SER A 276 -3.15 4.83 -12.35
N MET A 277 -1.99 4.86 -11.71
CA MET A 277 -1.76 5.65 -10.49
C MET A 277 -1.17 7.01 -10.84
N ARG A 278 -1.66 8.07 -10.18
CA ARG A 278 -1.15 9.43 -10.30
C ARG A 278 -0.43 9.85 -9.03
N THR A 279 0.78 10.38 -9.14
CA THR A 279 1.44 11.03 -7.99
C THR A 279 1.07 12.51 -7.91
N LEU A 280 1.26 13.12 -6.74
CA LEU A 280 0.91 14.52 -6.47
C LEU A 280 1.48 15.49 -7.51
N GLY A 281 0.67 16.49 -7.89
CA GLY A 281 1.03 17.62 -8.72
C GLY A 281 0.85 18.95 -7.98
N ALA A 282 1.31 20.06 -8.57
CA ALA A 282 1.23 21.38 -7.93
C ALA A 282 -0.21 21.77 -7.55
N ASN A 283 -1.20 21.35 -8.34
CA ASN A 283 -2.61 21.63 -8.06
C ASN A 283 -3.20 20.83 -6.89
N ASP A 284 -2.57 19.73 -6.45
CA ASP A 284 -3.00 18.98 -5.27
C ASP A 284 -2.46 19.61 -3.96
N VAL A 285 -1.42 20.45 -4.08
CA VAL A 285 -0.67 21.03 -2.96
C VAL A 285 -0.98 22.52 -2.78
N VAL A 286 -1.00 23.30 -3.87
CA VAL A 286 -1.27 24.74 -3.85
C VAL A 286 -2.77 24.99 -3.83
N LYS A 287 -3.29 25.70 -2.81
CA LYS A 287 -4.73 25.95 -2.70
C LYS A 287 -5.21 26.89 -3.82
N PRO A 288 -6.51 26.85 -4.16
CA PRO A 288 -7.08 27.79 -5.12
C PRO A 288 -6.80 29.26 -4.74
N GLY A 289 -6.27 30.04 -5.68
CA GLY A 289 -5.90 31.44 -5.47
C GLY A 289 -4.49 31.65 -4.91
N GLU A 290 -3.80 30.59 -4.51
CA GLU A 290 -2.40 30.63 -4.05
C GLU A 290 -1.43 30.33 -5.20
N LYS A 291 -0.18 30.78 -5.05
CA LYS A 291 0.94 30.57 -5.98
C LYS A 291 1.96 29.56 -5.48
N TRP A 292 1.97 29.28 -4.19
CA TRP A 292 2.84 28.25 -3.61
C TRP A 292 2.12 27.58 -2.46
N GLY A 293 2.55 26.36 -2.16
CA GLY A 293 1.97 25.55 -1.10
C GLY A 293 3.01 24.61 -0.50
N VAL A 294 2.92 24.40 0.81
CA VAL A 294 3.68 23.41 1.55
C VAL A 294 2.71 22.56 2.34
N TRP A 295 2.78 21.26 2.11
CA TRP A 295 2.05 20.25 2.84
C TRP A 295 3.03 19.45 3.71
N VAL A 296 2.76 19.40 5.02
CA VAL A 296 3.46 18.53 5.96
C VAL A 296 2.47 17.54 6.56
N LYS A 297 2.83 16.25 6.59
CA LYS A 297 2.05 15.19 7.21
C LYS A 297 2.92 14.45 8.21
N GLY A 298 2.38 14.21 9.39
CA GLY A 298 2.99 13.39 10.42
C GLY A 298 1.96 12.45 11.01
N GLY A 299 2.36 11.22 11.33
CA GLY A 299 1.46 10.29 11.98
C GLY A 299 2.18 9.11 12.61
N PHE A 300 1.48 8.44 13.51
CA PHE A 300 1.93 7.21 14.15
C PHE A 300 0.85 6.14 14.10
N GLY A 301 1.29 4.90 14.29
CA GLY A 301 0.44 3.74 14.45
C GLY A 301 0.84 2.93 15.67
N THR A 302 -0.04 2.02 16.08
CA THR A 302 0.21 1.06 17.17
C THR A 302 0.37 -0.36 16.62
N ASN A 303 0.36 -1.37 17.51
CA ASN A 303 0.30 -2.78 17.13
C ASN A 303 1.55 -3.35 16.45
N THR A 304 2.73 -2.79 16.71
CA THR A 304 3.99 -3.27 16.15
C THR A 304 5.10 -3.33 17.19
N THR A 305 6.17 -4.08 16.92
CA THR A 305 7.40 -4.06 17.72
C THR A 305 8.62 -4.17 16.79
N ALA A 306 9.76 -3.64 17.22
CA ALA A 306 10.98 -3.68 16.43
C ALA A 306 11.42 -5.15 16.18
N PRO A 307 11.94 -5.49 14.99
CA PRO A 307 12.44 -6.83 14.72
C PRO A 307 13.58 -7.20 15.69
N LYS A 308 13.66 -8.49 16.03
CA LYS A 308 14.70 -9.08 16.87
C LYS A 308 15.28 -10.29 16.11
N PRO A 309 16.43 -10.14 15.42
CA PRO A 309 17.03 -11.19 14.60
C PRO A 309 17.10 -12.54 15.32
N GLY A 310 16.73 -13.63 14.62
CA GLY A 310 16.75 -14.98 15.16
C GLY A 310 15.57 -15.34 16.08
N SER A 311 14.65 -14.40 16.35
CA SER A 311 13.42 -14.71 17.10
C SER A 311 12.62 -15.80 16.41
N LEU A 312 12.02 -16.68 17.20
CA LEU A 312 11.16 -17.76 16.74
C LEU A 312 9.70 -17.43 17.03
N GLY A 313 8.82 -17.72 16.07
CA GLY A 313 7.37 -17.55 16.22
C GLY A 313 6.59 -18.87 16.19
N GLY A 314 5.45 -18.93 16.86
CA GLY A 314 4.54 -20.07 16.82
C GLY A 314 4.97 -21.26 17.69
N TYR A 315 4.99 -22.44 17.07
CA TYR A 315 5.42 -23.68 17.71
C TYR A 315 6.63 -24.26 16.98
N THR A 316 7.58 -24.81 17.75
CA THR A 316 8.56 -25.76 17.19
C THR A 316 7.89 -27.10 17.07
N TRP A 317 7.79 -27.59 15.84
CA TRP A 317 7.17 -28.87 15.54
C TRP A 317 8.25 -29.96 15.44
N PRO A 318 8.19 -31.03 16.23
CA PRO A 318 9.11 -32.14 16.09
C PRO A 318 8.92 -32.83 14.73
N MET A 319 10.02 -33.30 14.15
CA MET A 319 9.96 -34.21 13.01
C MET A 319 9.49 -35.57 13.53
N PRO A 320 8.48 -36.20 12.92
CA PRO A 320 8.04 -37.51 13.36
C PRO A 320 9.08 -38.56 12.95
N TYR A 321 10.03 -38.86 13.83
CA TYR A 321 11.02 -39.92 13.64
C TYR A 321 10.56 -41.24 14.23
N VAL A 322 11.05 -42.31 13.62
CA VAL A 322 10.59 -43.70 13.74
C VAL A 322 11.17 -44.41 14.97
N SER A 323 11.88 -43.71 15.87
CA SER A 323 12.60 -44.36 16.98
C SER A 323 13.04 -43.41 18.10
N ASP A 324 12.30 -42.33 18.38
CA ASP A 324 12.71 -41.39 19.43
C ASP A 324 12.63 -42.02 20.84
N PRO A 325 13.61 -41.75 21.72
CA PRO A 325 13.56 -42.21 23.10
C PRO A 325 12.39 -41.58 23.85
N GLN A 326 11.83 -42.31 24.82
CA GLN A 326 10.83 -41.79 25.75
C GLN A 326 11.46 -40.70 26.64
N PRO A 327 10.77 -39.56 26.87
CA PRO A 327 9.44 -39.20 26.38
C PRO A 327 9.44 -38.71 24.92
N TYR A 328 8.40 -39.07 24.15
CA TYR A 328 8.24 -38.62 22.76
C TYR A 328 8.25 -37.09 22.65
N PRO A 329 8.95 -36.51 21.66
CA PRO A 329 9.01 -35.06 21.50
C PRO A 329 7.63 -34.50 21.12
N VAL A 330 7.23 -33.42 21.79
CA VAL A 330 5.94 -32.74 21.59
C VAL A 330 6.14 -31.33 21.03
N PRO A 331 5.19 -30.79 20.24
CA PRO A 331 5.27 -29.42 19.77
C PRO A 331 5.35 -28.45 20.94
N THR A 332 6.37 -27.59 20.92
CA THR A 332 6.64 -26.65 22.01
C THR A 332 6.33 -25.23 21.54
N ALA A 333 5.49 -24.53 22.29
CA ALA A 333 5.15 -23.14 22.01
C ALA A 333 6.34 -22.22 22.30
N GLN A 334 6.59 -21.22 21.46
CA GLN A 334 7.62 -20.23 21.74
C GLN A 334 7.21 -19.35 22.93
N ALA A 335 8.15 -19.07 23.83
CA ALA A 335 7.88 -18.27 25.03
C ALA A 335 7.71 -16.78 24.72
N SER A 336 8.29 -16.30 23.62
CA SER A 336 8.26 -14.91 23.16
C SER A 336 7.16 -14.65 22.12
N GLY A 337 6.92 -13.37 21.81
CA GLY A 337 6.06 -12.94 20.69
C GLY A 337 4.58 -12.71 21.05
N LEU A 338 4.15 -12.96 22.29
CA LEU A 338 2.77 -12.67 22.74
C LEU A 338 2.65 -11.35 23.52
N ASP A 339 3.75 -10.63 23.67
CA ASP A 339 3.93 -9.36 24.37
C ASP A 339 3.46 -8.17 23.53
N ARG A 340 2.19 -8.21 23.07
CA ARG A 340 1.61 -7.14 22.28
C ARG A 340 1.57 -5.81 23.07
N PRO A 341 2.13 -4.70 22.54
CA PRO A 341 2.08 -3.41 23.19
C PRO A 341 0.65 -2.93 23.49
N ASN A 342 0.49 -2.11 24.53
CA ASN A 342 -0.79 -1.50 24.89
C ASN A 342 -1.38 -0.73 23.70
N ALA A 343 -2.71 -0.75 23.56
CA ALA A 343 -3.41 -0.28 22.36
C ALA A 343 -3.15 1.19 21.96
N LEU A 344 -2.76 2.04 22.91
CA LEU A 344 -2.44 3.46 22.70
C LEU A 344 -0.94 3.76 22.60
N THR A 345 -0.09 2.73 22.65
CA THR A 345 1.36 2.87 22.56
C THR A 345 1.77 3.10 21.10
N PRO A 346 2.38 4.24 20.75
CA PRO A 346 2.92 4.45 19.41
C PRO A 346 4.09 3.50 19.13
N THR A 347 4.02 2.74 18.04
CA THR A 347 5.01 1.71 17.67
C THR A 347 5.39 1.70 16.18
N SER A 348 4.78 2.58 15.37
CA SER A 348 5.20 2.89 14.00
C SER A 348 5.07 4.40 13.71
N GLY A 349 5.78 4.92 12.72
CA GLY A 349 5.77 6.35 12.35
C GLY A 349 5.78 6.60 10.84
N SER A 350 5.19 7.71 10.42
CA SER A 350 5.25 8.21 9.05
C SER A 350 5.38 9.73 9.04
N PHE A 351 6.24 10.25 8.17
CA PHE A 351 6.41 11.67 7.92
C PHE A 351 6.49 11.92 6.41
N SER A 352 5.80 12.94 5.91
CA SER A 352 5.99 13.43 4.55
C SER A 352 5.91 14.95 4.48
N THR A 353 6.63 15.52 3.52
CA THR A 353 6.59 16.95 3.21
C THR A 353 6.60 17.13 1.70
N ILE A 354 5.72 17.99 1.20
CA ILE A 354 5.58 18.29 -0.22
C ILE A 354 5.50 19.80 -0.37
N ALA A 355 6.36 20.37 -1.19
CA ALA A 355 6.35 21.78 -1.55
C ALA A 355 6.04 21.91 -3.04
N ALA A 356 5.22 22.90 -3.39
CA ALA A 356 4.88 23.21 -4.76
C ALA A 356 4.82 24.71 -5.02
N ILE A 357 5.19 25.08 -6.23
CA ILE A 357 5.02 26.41 -6.80
C ILE A 357 4.15 26.26 -8.03
N LYS A 358 3.18 27.16 -8.17
CA LYS A 358 2.23 27.23 -9.27
C LYS A 358 2.23 28.64 -9.83
N GLU A 359 2.71 28.77 -11.06
CA GLU A 359 2.71 30.01 -11.82
C GLU A 359 1.95 29.84 -13.13
N LYS A 360 1.72 30.93 -13.86
CA LYS A 360 0.94 30.89 -15.10
C LYS A 360 1.56 29.95 -16.13
N ASN A 361 2.88 30.03 -16.31
CA ASN A 361 3.66 29.34 -17.34
C ASN A 361 4.45 28.13 -16.83
N TYR A 362 4.55 27.92 -15.51
CA TYR A 362 5.23 26.76 -14.97
C TYR A 362 4.69 26.31 -13.62
N ASP A 363 4.91 25.02 -13.31
CA ASP A 363 4.76 24.43 -11.99
C ASP A 363 6.06 23.75 -11.58
N LEU A 364 6.37 23.83 -10.29
CA LEU A 364 7.43 23.04 -9.67
C LEU A 364 6.85 22.31 -8.47
N LEU A 365 7.26 21.07 -8.25
CA LEU A 365 6.91 20.29 -7.08
C LEU A 365 8.11 19.47 -6.62
N TRP A 366 8.33 19.41 -5.32
CA TRP A 366 9.28 18.52 -4.67
C TRP A 366 8.63 17.90 -3.43
N GLY A 367 8.88 16.62 -3.19
CA GLY A 367 8.34 15.94 -2.02
C GLY A 367 9.26 14.84 -1.51
N TYR A 368 9.13 14.58 -0.21
CA TYR A 368 9.83 13.53 0.53
C TYR A 368 8.87 12.82 1.47
N ALA A 369 8.99 11.50 1.60
CA ALA A 369 8.26 10.70 2.58
C ALA A 369 9.18 9.66 3.23
N LYS A 370 9.02 9.45 4.53
CA LYS A 370 9.68 8.38 5.32
C LYS A 370 8.64 7.65 6.15
N ARG A 371 8.69 6.32 6.16
CA ARG A 371 7.82 5.47 6.98
C ARG A 371 8.62 4.36 7.63
N GLN A 372 8.36 4.14 8.91
CA GLN A 372 8.99 3.10 9.71
C GLN A 372 7.91 2.31 10.43
N GLN A 373 7.89 1.00 10.21
CA GLN A 373 6.96 0.07 10.81
C GLN A 373 7.70 -1.18 11.28
N GLY A 374 7.48 -1.58 12.53
CA GLY A 374 7.96 -2.85 13.05
C GLY A 374 7.11 -4.05 12.62
N ASN A 375 7.43 -5.22 13.16
CA ASN A 375 6.61 -6.42 13.01
C ASN A 375 5.26 -6.22 13.70
N TYR A 376 4.16 -6.46 13.00
CA TYR A 376 2.82 -6.30 13.59
C TYR A 376 2.39 -7.53 14.39
N PHE A 377 1.41 -7.37 15.28
CA PHE A 377 0.76 -8.51 15.96
C PHE A 377 -0.53 -8.89 15.26
N ALA A 378 -0.82 -10.19 15.21
CA ALA A 378 -2.05 -10.75 14.68
C ALA A 378 -3.26 -10.45 15.60
N GLY A 379 -4.47 -10.65 15.08
CA GLY A 379 -5.69 -10.54 15.88
C GLY A 379 -5.78 -11.60 16.98
N LYS A 380 -6.53 -11.34 18.04
CA LYS A 380 -6.74 -12.31 19.14
C LYS A 380 -7.94 -13.24 18.90
N ASN A 381 -8.86 -12.86 18.02
CA ASN A 381 -10.13 -13.56 17.84
C ASN A 381 -10.15 -14.34 16.52
N GLY A 382 -9.99 -15.65 16.57
CA GLY A 382 -10.09 -16.52 15.40
C GLY A 382 -9.11 -17.69 15.43
N PRO A 383 -8.99 -18.42 14.30
CA PRO A 383 -8.26 -19.68 14.21
C PRO A 383 -6.72 -19.48 14.10
N GLY A 384 -6.10 -19.02 15.19
CA GLY A 384 -4.65 -19.05 15.36
C GLY A 384 -4.09 -20.48 15.48
N ALA A 385 -2.78 -20.63 15.37
CA ALA A 385 -2.10 -21.91 15.49
C ALA A 385 -2.45 -22.62 16.80
N GLN A 386 -2.77 -23.90 16.69
CA GLN A 386 -3.12 -24.76 17.82
C GLN A 386 -2.61 -26.17 17.54
N VAL A 387 -2.06 -26.82 18.57
CA VAL A 387 -1.55 -28.19 18.47
C VAL A 387 -2.70 -29.16 18.68
N ILE A 388 -2.97 -29.98 17.66
CA ILE A 388 -3.96 -31.05 17.73
C ILE A 388 -3.20 -32.37 17.63
N ASP A 389 -3.25 -33.20 18.67
CA ASP A 389 -2.80 -34.59 18.59
C ASP A 389 -3.89 -35.42 17.91
N THR A 390 -3.56 -35.99 16.76
CA THR A 390 -4.48 -36.86 16.00
C THR A 390 -4.37 -38.33 16.40
N GLY A 391 -3.58 -38.62 17.43
CA GLY A 391 -3.32 -39.96 17.95
C GLY A 391 -2.42 -40.78 17.02
N PRO A 392 -2.38 -42.11 17.23
CA PRO A 392 -1.54 -42.99 16.45
C PRO A 392 -1.95 -43.04 14.97
N GLN A 393 -0.99 -42.97 14.06
CA GLN A 393 -1.21 -43.02 12.60
C GLN A 393 -0.28 -44.03 11.93
N PRO A 394 -0.73 -44.69 10.85
CA PRO A 394 0.15 -45.56 10.08
C PRO A 394 1.26 -44.78 9.38
N LEU A 395 2.46 -45.36 9.33
CA LEU A 395 3.53 -44.92 8.43
C LEU A 395 3.34 -45.62 7.08
N CYS A 396 2.99 -44.87 6.04
CA CYS A 396 2.83 -45.39 4.68
C CYS A 396 3.97 -44.93 3.76
N TYR A 397 4.65 -45.88 3.13
CA TYR A 397 5.64 -45.60 2.10
C TYR A 397 4.97 -45.34 0.73
N PRO A 398 5.62 -44.60 -0.18
CA PRO A 398 5.12 -44.38 -1.54
C PRO A 398 4.88 -45.66 -2.35
N SER A 399 5.50 -46.78 -1.95
CA SER A 399 5.26 -48.12 -2.51
C SER A 399 3.89 -48.71 -2.16
N GLY A 400 3.09 -48.03 -1.32
CA GLY A 400 1.79 -48.50 -0.82
C GLY A 400 1.87 -49.38 0.43
N THR A 401 3.07 -49.67 0.94
CA THR A 401 3.25 -50.42 2.20
C THR A 401 2.97 -49.52 3.40
N CYS A 402 2.02 -49.89 4.25
CA CYS A 402 1.66 -49.16 5.46
C CYS A 402 1.91 -49.99 6.72
N TYR A 403 2.53 -49.38 7.73
CA TYR A 403 2.76 -49.95 9.05
C TYR A 403 1.82 -49.30 10.05
N TYR A 404 0.80 -50.03 10.50
CA TYR A 404 -0.25 -49.53 11.39
C TYR A 404 0.15 -49.63 12.87
N PRO A 405 -0.25 -48.69 13.73
CA PRO A 405 -0.10 -48.82 15.17
C PRO A 405 -0.74 -50.14 15.68
N PRO A 406 -0.11 -50.88 16.60
CA PRO A 406 1.06 -50.53 17.42
C PRO A 406 2.42 -50.94 16.83
N HIS A 407 2.56 -51.05 15.51
CA HIS A 407 3.82 -51.47 14.88
C HIS A 407 4.99 -50.52 15.26
N PRO A 408 6.22 -51.04 15.54
CA PRO A 408 7.35 -50.23 16.04
C PRO A 408 7.76 -49.03 15.18
N ILE A 409 7.46 -49.08 13.88
CA ILE A 409 7.76 -48.01 12.92
C ILE A 409 6.55 -47.14 12.54
N SER A 410 5.41 -47.33 13.22
CA SER A 410 4.25 -46.45 13.09
C SER A 410 4.40 -45.18 13.93
N TYR A 411 3.58 -44.16 13.68
CA TYR A 411 3.61 -42.94 14.48
C TYR A 411 2.72 -43.11 15.70
N ALA A 412 3.32 -43.04 16.91
CA ALA A 412 2.57 -43.10 18.17
C ALA A 412 1.72 -41.84 18.40
N HIS A 413 2.24 -40.67 18.00
CA HIS A 413 1.56 -39.38 18.06
C HIS A 413 1.80 -38.62 16.75
N VAL A 414 0.74 -38.10 16.16
CA VAL A 414 0.83 -37.19 15.00
C VAL A 414 0.19 -35.87 15.34
N TYR A 415 1.04 -34.86 15.53
CA TYR A 415 0.61 -33.50 15.78
C TYR A 415 0.34 -32.74 14.49
N GLN A 416 -0.81 -32.07 14.45
CA GLN A 416 -1.22 -31.19 13.36
C GLN A 416 -1.45 -29.77 13.88
N ASN A 417 -1.35 -28.78 12.98
CA ASN A 417 -1.78 -27.42 13.27
C ASN A 417 -3.25 -27.25 12.89
N GLY A 418 -4.10 -26.93 13.87
CA GLY A 418 -5.52 -26.65 13.65
C GLY A 418 -5.85 -25.20 13.27
N GLY A 419 -4.86 -24.33 13.13
CA GLY A 419 -5.00 -22.91 12.76
C GLY A 419 -4.74 -22.62 11.27
N LEU A 420 -4.93 -21.37 10.87
CA LEU A 420 -4.74 -20.92 9.47
C LEU A 420 -3.27 -20.68 9.10
N SER A 421 -2.38 -20.56 10.07
CA SER A 421 -0.95 -20.32 9.88
C SER A 421 -0.16 -20.84 11.07
N SER A 422 1.17 -20.74 11.02
CA SER A 422 2.07 -21.16 12.10
C SER A 422 2.04 -20.26 13.35
N TYR A 423 1.41 -19.09 13.27
CA TYR A 423 1.35 -18.11 14.36
C TYR A 423 0.12 -18.33 15.25
N ARG A 424 0.28 -18.15 16.56
CA ARG A 424 -0.81 -18.16 17.55
C ARG A 424 -1.63 -16.88 17.46
N ALA A 425 -2.85 -16.91 17.97
CA ALA A 425 -3.69 -15.71 18.07
C ALA A 425 -3.02 -14.66 18.98
N GLY A 426 -3.01 -13.40 18.54
CA GLY A 426 -2.37 -12.30 19.26
C GLY A 426 -0.83 -12.26 19.18
N GLU A 427 -0.21 -13.17 18.44
CA GLU A 427 1.26 -13.28 18.33
C GLU A 427 1.85 -12.26 17.34
N GLN A 428 3.09 -11.85 17.60
CA GLN A 428 3.94 -11.08 16.71
C GLN A 428 4.18 -11.88 15.43
N VAL A 429 3.92 -11.23 14.30
CA VAL A 429 4.13 -11.79 12.98
C VAL A 429 5.51 -11.35 12.50
N LEU A 430 6.46 -12.26 12.54
CA LEU A 430 7.86 -12.01 12.21
C LEU A 430 8.01 -11.65 10.73
N ASN A 431 9.08 -10.92 10.39
CA ASN A 431 9.45 -10.51 9.02
C ASN A 431 8.44 -9.57 8.32
N THR A 432 7.61 -8.86 9.09
CA THR A 432 6.58 -7.94 8.58
C THR A 432 6.92 -6.46 8.72
N TRP A 433 8.10 -6.18 9.27
CA TRP A 433 8.63 -4.84 9.39
C TRP A 433 9.00 -4.26 8.01
N LEU A 434 8.89 -2.94 7.91
CA LEU A 434 9.11 -2.18 6.68
C LEU A 434 9.65 -0.78 7.02
N ASN A 435 10.74 -0.39 6.36
CA ASN A 435 11.30 0.96 6.40
C ASN A 435 11.40 1.50 4.97
N THR A 436 10.76 2.64 4.68
CA THR A 436 10.71 3.22 3.34
C THR A 436 11.11 4.69 3.33
N GLU A 437 11.81 5.09 2.27
CA GLU A 437 12.08 6.48 1.94
C GLU A 437 11.71 6.73 0.48
N SER A 438 11.07 7.86 0.20
CA SER A 438 10.57 8.17 -1.13
C SER A 438 10.69 9.65 -1.47
N TRP A 439 10.92 9.94 -2.75
CA TRP A 439 11.08 11.29 -3.28
C TRP A 439 10.26 11.46 -4.54
N ILE A 440 9.66 12.64 -4.70
CA ILE A 440 9.07 13.05 -5.98
C ILE A 440 9.60 14.43 -6.37
N ALA A 441 9.82 14.64 -7.66
CA ALA A 441 10.07 15.95 -8.22
C ALA A 441 9.35 16.09 -9.55
N LYS A 442 8.65 17.20 -9.77
CA LYS A 442 7.98 17.50 -11.04
C LYS A 442 8.24 18.94 -11.45
N GLY A 443 8.55 19.15 -12.72
CA GLY A 443 8.61 20.46 -13.35
C GLY A 443 7.73 20.46 -14.58
N THR A 444 6.73 21.35 -14.64
CA THR A 444 5.84 21.48 -15.80
C THR A 444 6.02 22.88 -16.39
N LEU A 445 6.24 22.97 -17.69
CA LEU A 445 6.19 24.20 -18.47
C LEU A 445 4.93 24.19 -19.32
N ARG A 446 4.29 25.34 -19.49
CA ARG A 446 3.08 25.49 -20.30
C ARG A 446 3.00 26.86 -20.96
N ASP A 447 2.37 26.92 -22.12
CA ASP A 447 2.14 28.16 -22.86
C ASP A 447 0.63 28.42 -23.06
N ASN A 448 0.30 29.56 -23.68
CA ASN A 448 -1.09 29.92 -23.96
C ASN A 448 -1.63 29.24 -25.24
N ASN A 449 -0.80 28.49 -25.97
CA ASN A 449 -1.16 27.81 -27.21
C ASN A 449 -1.59 26.35 -26.97
N GLY A 450 -1.77 25.96 -25.70
CA GLY A 450 -2.17 24.62 -25.33
C GLY A 450 -1.03 23.59 -25.34
N GLN A 451 0.23 24.05 -25.30
CA GLN A 451 1.37 23.17 -25.10
C GLN A 451 1.71 23.03 -23.61
N SER A 452 2.11 21.83 -23.22
CA SER A 452 2.75 21.59 -21.92
C SER A 452 3.83 20.52 -22.01
N LEU A 453 4.90 20.72 -21.27
CA LEU A 453 6.02 19.80 -21.13
C LEU A 453 6.29 19.56 -19.65
N GLN A 454 6.27 18.31 -19.21
CA GLN A 454 6.51 17.91 -17.84
C GLN A 454 7.69 16.96 -17.74
N LEU A 455 8.62 17.30 -16.86
CA LEU A 455 9.66 16.41 -16.34
C LEU A 455 9.23 15.89 -14.98
N GLY A 456 9.35 14.58 -14.76
CA GLY A 456 9.01 13.93 -13.50
C GLY A 456 10.11 12.97 -13.05
N TYR A 457 10.29 12.88 -11.74
CA TYR A 457 11.15 11.90 -11.08
C TYR A 457 10.42 11.32 -9.88
N ASN A 458 10.49 10.00 -9.72
CA ASN A 458 10.02 9.27 -8.55
C ASN A 458 11.13 8.31 -8.08
N GLY A 459 11.51 8.41 -6.82
CA GLY A 459 12.51 7.55 -6.18
C GLY A 459 11.91 6.82 -4.99
N TYR A 460 12.18 5.53 -4.87
CA TYR A 460 11.74 4.69 -3.74
C TYR A 460 12.90 3.83 -3.24
N ARG A 461 13.11 3.82 -1.92
CA ARG A 461 14.03 2.93 -1.21
C ARG A 461 13.24 2.19 -0.14
N ALA A 462 13.46 0.89 -0.02
CA ALA A 462 12.89 0.13 1.08
C ALA A 462 13.88 -0.89 1.63
N GLN A 463 13.80 -1.09 2.94
CA GLN A 463 14.32 -2.24 3.65
C GLN A 463 13.14 -2.97 4.30
N ALA A 464 13.07 -4.28 4.12
CA ALA A 464 11.96 -5.08 4.64
C ALA A 464 12.44 -6.44 5.14
N GLY A 465 11.65 -7.05 6.03
CA GLY A 465 11.86 -8.44 6.45
C GLY A 465 11.45 -9.50 5.41
N ASP A 466 11.10 -9.08 4.19
CA ASP A 466 10.48 -9.90 3.15
C ASP A 466 11.12 -11.30 2.93
N LEU A 467 10.26 -12.28 2.69
CA LEU A 467 10.64 -13.69 2.65
C LEU A 467 10.35 -14.29 1.27
N LEU A 468 11.23 -15.20 0.83
CA LEU A 468 10.90 -16.09 -0.27
C LEU A 468 9.71 -16.96 0.15
N ALA A 469 8.56 -16.75 -0.49
CA ALA A 469 7.29 -17.34 -0.03
C ALA A 469 7.34 -18.87 0.14
N SER A 470 8.17 -19.54 -0.67
CA SER A 470 8.39 -21.00 -0.61
C SER A 470 8.91 -21.55 0.72
N LEU A 471 9.50 -20.71 1.57
CA LEU A 471 9.96 -21.12 2.90
C LEU A 471 8.82 -21.05 3.94
N PHE A 472 7.72 -20.35 3.65
CA PHE A 472 6.65 -20.00 4.60
C PHE A 472 5.23 -20.35 4.12
N GLY A 473 5.12 -21.26 3.14
CA GLY A 473 3.82 -21.73 2.63
C GLY A 473 3.11 -22.76 3.54
N SER A 474 3.79 -23.31 4.55
CA SER A 474 3.23 -24.34 5.44
C SER A 474 2.75 -23.76 6.76
N THR A 475 1.61 -24.26 7.27
CA THR A 475 1.11 -23.91 8.61
C THR A 475 1.97 -24.47 9.75
N ARG A 476 2.94 -25.35 9.45
CA ARG A 476 3.91 -25.86 10.44
C ARG A 476 5.33 -25.32 10.24
N SER A 477 5.55 -24.41 9.29
CA SER A 477 6.86 -23.75 9.13
C SER A 477 7.20 -22.96 10.40
N GLN A 478 8.35 -23.25 11.01
CA GLN A 478 8.89 -22.45 12.10
C GLN A 478 9.21 -21.06 11.56
N ALA A 479 8.52 -20.04 12.07
CA ALA A 479 8.84 -18.67 11.70
C ALA A 479 10.15 -18.25 12.37
N VAL A 480 11.03 -17.60 11.61
CA VAL A 480 12.33 -17.10 12.09
C VAL A 480 12.54 -15.69 11.58
N GLU A 481 12.79 -14.74 12.47
CA GLU A 481 13.14 -13.37 12.09
C GLU A 481 14.51 -13.32 11.41
N GLN A 482 14.57 -12.77 10.20
CA GLN A 482 15.82 -12.69 9.43
C GLN A 482 16.86 -11.77 10.08
N THR A 483 18.13 -12.07 9.81
CA THR A 483 19.27 -11.30 10.31
C THR A 483 19.70 -10.18 9.34
N GLN A 484 19.23 -10.25 8.09
CA GLN A 484 19.44 -9.25 7.06
C GLN A 484 18.11 -8.90 6.41
N SER A 485 17.98 -7.65 5.95
CA SER A 485 16.83 -7.17 5.20
C SER A 485 16.90 -7.54 3.72
N ASP A 486 15.74 -7.61 3.07
CA ASP A 486 15.65 -7.37 1.63
C ASP A 486 15.73 -5.86 1.37
N ASP A 487 16.51 -5.46 0.35
CA ASP A 487 16.64 -4.07 -0.05
C ASP A 487 16.08 -3.85 -1.46
N THR A 488 15.27 -2.80 -1.59
CA THR A 488 14.69 -2.37 -2.87
C THR A 488 15.12 -0.95 -3.18
N LYS A 489 15.61 -0.73 -4.41
CA LYS A 489 15.94 0.59 -4.95
C LYS A 489 15.26 0.78 -6.30
N LEU A 490 14.31 1.71 -6.38
CA LEU A 490 13.61 2.06 -7.61
C LEU A 490 13.78 3.55 -7.94
N ASP A 491 14.10 3.85 -9.20
CA ASP A 491 14.19 5.21 -9.74
C ASP A 491 13.45 5.25 -11.08
N THR A 492 12.48 6.15 -11.21
CA THR A 492 11.71 6.37 -12.44
C THR A 492 11.81 7.83 -12.87
N GLY A 493 12.19 8.08 -14.12
CA GLY A 493 12.13 9.38 -14.77
C GLY A 493 11.09 9.40 -15.89
N THR A 494 10.35 10.49 -16.02
CA THR A 494 9.31 10.68 -17.05
C THR A 494 9.45 12.02 -17.76
N LEU A 495 9.22 12.03 -19.06
CA LEU A 495 9.10 13.22 -19.90
C LEU A 495 7.76 13.15 -20.65
N ARG A 496 6.84 14.06 -20.32
CA ARG A 496 5.49 14.09 -20.87
C ARG A 496 5.26 15.39 -21.62
N TYR A 497 4.85 15.29 -22.87
CA TYR A 497 4.46 16.43 -23.70
C TYR A 497 2.99 16.31 -24.07
N ARG A 498 2.27 17.43 -23.99
CA ARG A 498 0.89 17.53 -24.48
C ARG A 498 0.78 18.76 -25.37
N PHE A 499 0.10 18.60 -26.50
CA PHE A 499 -0.25 19.68 -27.38
C PHE A 499 -1.73 19.58 -27.74
N GLN A 500 -2.50 20.55 -27.24
CA GLN A 500 -3.93 20.67 -27.49
C GLN A 500 -4.24 22.14 -27.83
N PRO A 501 -4.09 22.54 -29.10
CA PRO A 501 -4.33 23.92 -29.51
C PRO A 501 -5.79 24.33 -29.28
N ASN A 502 -5.98 25.58 -28.87
CA ASN A 502 -7.32 26.15 -28.67
C ASN A 502 -8.11 26.06 -29.99
N GLU A 503 -9.41 25.73 -29.88
CA GLU A 503 -10.35 25.72 -31.01
C GLU A 503 -10.05 24.69 -32.13
N ASN A 504 -9.17 23.70 -31.89
CA ASN A 504 -8.88 22.64 -32.85
C ASN A 504 -9.39 21.27 -32.36
N GLY A 505 -10.49 20.80 -32.98
CA GLY A 505 -11.03 19.48 -32.67
C GLY A 505 -10.15 18.30 -33.10
N PHE A 506 -9.19 18.49 -34.01
CA PHE A 506 -8.43 17.39 -34.61
C PHE A 506 -7.17 16.99 -33.83
N VAL A 507 -6.69 17.82 -32.90
CA VAL A 507 -5.41 17.62 -32.22
C VAL A 507 -5.56 17.69 -30.70
N ASP A 508 -5.37 16.55 -30.05
CA ASP A 508 -5.03 16.40 -28.63
C ASP A 508 -3.90 15.38 -28.57
N LEU A 509 -2.69 15.85 -28.88
CA LEU A 509 -1.48 15.05 -28.99
C LEU A 509 -0.87 14.88 -27.60
N LYS A 510 -0.60 13.64 -27.21
CA LYS A 510 0.13 13.28 -26.00
C LYS A 510 1.33 12.43 -26.38
N ALA A 511 2.48 12.76 -25.85
CA ALA A 511 3.69 11.97 -25.96
C ALA A 511 4.29 11.78 -24.56
N ASN A 512 4.66 10.55 -24.24
CA ASN A 512 5.23 10.17 -22.96
C ASN A 512 6.46 9.32 -23.21
N LEU A 513 7.56 9.63 -22.53
CA LEU A 513 8.80 8.88 -22.53
C LEU A 513 9.21 8.63 -21.08
N TRP A 514 9.70 7.43 -20.78
CA TRP A 514 10.05 7.08 -19.42
C TRP A 514 11.18 6.06 -19.35
N LEU A 515 11.86 6.06 -18.20
CA LEU A 515 12.93 5.12 -17.83
C LEU A 515 12.76 4.75 -16.36
N THR A 516 12.69 3.47 -16.06
CA THR A 516 12.64 2.90 -14.72
C THR A 516 13.85 1.98 -14.51
N THR A 517 14.56 2.15 -13.41
CA THR A 517 15.58 1.20 -12.94
C THR A 517 15.16 0.65 -11.58
N LEU A 518 15.19 -0.66 -11.42
CA LEU A 518 14.86 -1.36 -10.19
C LEU A 518 16.02 -2.29 -9.83
N ARG A 519 16.51 -2.19 -8.60
CA ARG A 519 17.50 -3.10 -8.01
C ARG A 519 16.88 -3.78 -6.80
N LEU A 520 16.86 -5.10 -6.84
CA LEU A 520 16.44 -5.94 -5.73
C LEU A 520 17.66 -6.65 -5.16
N ARG A 521 17.80 -6.64 -3.84
CA ARG A 521 18.88 -7.33 -3.13
C ARG A 521 18.26 -8.15 -2.03
N THR A 522 18.48 -9.44 -2.09
CA THR A 522 17.95 -10.40 -1.11
C THR A 522 19.10 -11.09 -0.38
N PRO A 523 19.00 -11.29 0.95
CA PRO A 523 19.97 -12.08 1.71
C PRO A 523 20.19 -13.45 1.09
N LEU A 524 21.37 -14.02 1.30
CA LEU A 524 21.65 -15.39 0.89
C LEU A 524 20.78 -16.37 1.69
N ARG A 525 20.03 -17.20 0.98
CA ARG A 525 19.01 -18.09 1.55
C ARG A 525 19.45 -19.56 1.44
N VAL A 526 20.63 -19.90 1.94
CA VAL A 526 21.27 -21.20 1.67
C VAL A 526 21.84 -21.92 2.88
N SER A 527 21.85 -23.25 2.78
CA SER A 527 22.41 -24.20 3.74
C SER A 527 23.93 -24.10 3.85
N SER A 528 24.52 -24.78 4.83
CA SER A 528 25.97 -24.83 5.07
C SER A 528 26.82 -25.35 3.89
N ALA A 529 26.19 -25.85 2.82
CA ALA A 529 26.86 -26.41 1.65
C ALA A 529 27.09 -25.40 0.50
N ALA A 530 26.54 -24.18 0.58
CA ALA A 530 26.73 -23.17 -0.46
C ALA A 530 28.08 -22.45 -0.35
N ALA A 531 28.60 -22.01 -1.50
CA ALA A 531 29.73 -21.09 -1.53
C ALA A 531 29.34 -19.79 -0.85
N LYS A 532 30.26 -19.21 -0.09
CA LYS A 532 30.06 -17.97 0.65
C LYS A 532 30.51 -16.78 -0.19
N PRO A 533 29.97 -15.57 0.02
CA PRO A 533 30.45 -14.36 -0.64
C PRO A 533 31.96 -14.20 -0.60
N GLU A 534 32.57 -14.50 0.56
CA GLU A 534 33.99 -14.37 0.77
C GLU A 534 34.84 -15.29 -0.12
N ASP A 535 34.29 -16.43 -0.55
CA ASP A 535 34.97 -17.34 -1.47
C ASP A 535 35.21 -16.69 -2.86
N PHE A 536 34.50 -15.59 -3.16
CA PHE A 536 34.63 -14.80 -4.39
C PHE A 536 35.21 -13.39 -4.15
N GLY A 537 35.76 -13.12 -2.96
CA GLY A 537 36.28 -11.80 -2.59
C GLY A 537 35.20 -10.75 -2.34
N LEU A 538 33.95 -11.16 -2.13
CA LEU A 538 32.84 -10.26 -1.82
C LEU A 538 32.68 -10.07 -0.29
N PRO A 539 32.07 -8.95 0.16
CA PRO A 539 31.69 -8.78 1.56
C PRO A 539 30.71 -9.88 2.01
N ARG A 540 30.73 -10.30 3.28
CA ARG A 540 29.81 -11.36 3.76
C ARG A 540 28.35 -10.93 3.81
N ASP A 541 28.12 -9.64 4.00
CA ASP A 541 26.81 -9.03 3.90
C ASP A 541 26.37 -8.77 2.45
N TYR A 542 27.13 -9.29 1.47
CA TYR A 542 26.72 -9.25 0.08
C TYR A 542 25.39 -9.97 -0.13
N LYS A 543 24.45 -9.24 -0.71
CA LYS A 543 23.12 -9.71 -1.08
C LYS A 543 23.06 -9.87 -2.59
N THR A 544 22.59 -11.02 -3.05
CA THR A 544 22.36 -11.29 -4.48
C THR A 544 21.02 -10.72 -4.92
N GLY A 545 20.82 -10.52 -6.22
CA GLY A 545 19.50 -10.25 -6.76
C GLY A 545 19.54 -9.82 -8.22
N ASN A 546 18.47 -9.18 -8.67
CA ASN A 546 18.30 -8.77 -10.07
C ASN A 546 18.32 -7.24 -10.19
N ASP A 547 18.97 -6.78 -11.25
CA ASP A 547 18.91 -5.41 -11.75
C ASP A 547 18.03 -5.40 -13.00
N ALA A 548 16.91 -4.68 -12.93
CA ALA A 548 16.00 -4.49 -14.02
C ALA A 548 16.05 -3.05 -14.53
N ARG A 549 16.04 -2.90 -15.85
CA ARG A 549 15.94 -1.62 -16.53
C ARG A 549 14.84 -1.70 -17.56
N MET A 550 13.91 -0.76 -17.50
CA MET A 550 12.80 -0.65 -18.42
C MET A 550 12.74 0.76 -18.97
N TRP A 551 12.56 0.92 -20.26
CA TRP A 551 12.31 2.21 -20.87
C TRP A 551 11.31 2.07 -21.99
N GLY A 552 10.58 3.14 -22.25
CA GLY A 552 9.52 3.08 -23.22
C GLY A 552 8.92 4.45 -23.47
N GLY A 553 7.90 4.42 -24.31
CA GLY A 553 7.13 5.60 -24.61
C GLY A 553 5.88 5.30 -25.39
N ASP A 554 4.98 6.27 -25.37
CA ASP A 554 3.73 6.23 -26.08
C ASP A 554 3.44 7.60 -26.68
N VAL A 555 2.86 7.59 -27.88
CA VAL A 555 2.38 8.78 -28.57
C VAL A 555 0.98 8.50 -29.03
N SER A 556 0.05 9.39 -28.72
CA SER A 556 -1.35 9.28 -29.10
C SER A 556 -1.89 10.63 -29.53
N ASN A 557 -2.83 10.61 -30.46
CA ASN A 557 -3.62 11.78 -30.80
C ASN A 557 -5.10 11.43 -30.74
N LYS A 558 -5.90 12.36 -30.24
CA LYS A 558 -7.36 12.30 -30.34
C LYS A 558 -7.86 13.37 -31.29
N SER A 559 -8.75 12.98 -32.21
CA SER A 559 -9.42 13.85 -33.17
C SER A 559 -10.93 13.72 -33.04
N HIS A 560 -11.60 14.84 -32.82
CA HIS A 560 -13.05 15.00 -32.84
C HIS A 560 -13.51 15.54 -34.20
N LEU A 561 -14.41 14.81 -34.86
CA LEU A 561 -15.00 15.20 -36.13
C LEU A 561 -16.52 15.22 -35.98
N SER A 562 -17.15 16.37 -36.21
CA SER A 562 -18.61 16.47 -36.30
C SER A 562 -19.04 16.56 -37.76
N LEU A 563 -19.79 15.57 -38.22
CA LEU A 563 -20.34 15.52 -39.58
C LEU A 563 -21.84 15.75 -39.47
N ASN A 564 -22.31 16.98 -39.64
CA ASN A 564 -23.69 17.45 -39.43
C ASN A 564 -24.81 16.39 -39.61
N ARG A 565 -24.87 15.71 -40.77
CA ARG A 565 -25.90 14.69 -41.08
C ARG A 565 -25.60 13.27 -40.60
N PHE A 566 -24.34 12.97 -40.29
CA PHE A 566 -23.88 11.63 -39.94
C PHE A 566 -23.55 11.48 -38.46
N GLY A 567 -23.58 12.54 -37.65
CA GLY A 567 -23.22 12.51 -36.22
C GLY A 567 -21.75 12.85 -35.98
N SER A 568 -21.22 12.54 -34.79
CA SER A 568 -19.83 12.84 -34.42
C SER A 568 -18.97 11.60 -34.27
N PHE A 569 -17.68 11.74 -34.56
CA PHE A 569 -16.65 10.72 -34.44
C PHE A 569 -15.54 11.22 -33.52
N ASP A 570 -15.23 10.45 -32.48
CA ASP A 570 -14.01 10.60 -31.71
C ASP A 570 -13.03 9.51 -32.17
N LEU A 571 -11.95 9.90 -32.83
CA LEU A 571 -10.88 9.02 -33.28
C LEU A 571 -9.70 9.11 -32.32
N THR A 572 -9.20 7.99 -31.83
CA THR A 572 -7.99 7.94 -31.00
C THR A 572 -7.01 6.95 -31.61
N TYR A 573 -5.80 7.38 -31.91
CA TYR A 573 -4.81 6.53 -32.55
C TYR A 573 -3.42 6.84 -32.01
N GLY A 574 -2.56 5.83 -32.01
CA GLY A 574 -1.25 5.97 -31.40
C GLY A 574 -0.34 4.79 -31.56
N PHE A 575 0.84 4.96 -30.98
CA PHE A 575 1.92 4.00 -30.93
C PHE A 575 2.43 3.88 -29.50
N SER A 576 2.85 2.67 -29.11
CA SER A 576 3.47 2.39 -27.83
C SER A 576 4.68 1.49 -28.03
N TYR A 577 5.76 1.73 -27.28
CA TYR A 577 6.96 0.91 -27.26
C TYR A 577 7.44 0.70 -25.82
N ILE A 578 7.95 -0.49 -25.53
CA ILE A 578 8.67 -0.80 -24.30
C ILE A 578 9.86 -1.70 -24.62
N HIS A 579 10.95 -1.48 -23.90
CA HIS A 579 12.10 -2.36 -23.81
C HIS A 579 12.41 -2.62 -22.34
N GLU A 580 12.58 -3.88 -21.99
CA GLU A 580 12.93 -4.34 -20.64
C GLU A 580 14.15 -5.26 -20.71
N SER A 581 15.01 -5.14 -19.70
CA SER A 581 16.16 -6.03 -19.49
C SER A 581 16.27 -6.36 -18.01
N THR A 582 16.52 -7.63 -17.68
CA THR A 582 16.90 -8.07 -16.33
C THR A 582 18.26 -8.74 -16.39
N GLN A 583 19.11 -8.46 -15.41
CA GLN A 583 20.41 -9.11 -15.25
C GLN A 583 20.63 -9.45 -13.77
N PRO A 584 21.15 -10.64 -13.45
CA PRO A 584 21.51 -10.97 -12.08
C PRO A 584 22.84 -10.34 -11.66
N THR A 585 23.02 -10.12 -10.37
CA THR A 585 24.30 -9.70 -9.81
C THR A 585 25.41 -10.75 -10.07
N PRO A 586 26.70 -10.36 -10.12
CA PRO A 586 27.80 -11.31 -10.25
C PRO A 586 27.75 -12.41 -9.18
N TYR A 587 28.15 -13.63 -9.55
CA TYR A 587 28.19 -14.81 -8.67
C TYR A 587 26.84 -15.25 -8.07
N SER A 588 25.71 -14.67 -8.50
CA SER A 588 24.40 -14.98 -7.90
C SER A 588 24.09 -16.46 -7.88
N SER A 589 24.34 -17.18 -8.98
CA SER A 589 24.08 -18.61 -9.04
C SER A 589 24.99 -19.41 -8.11
N GLN A 590 26.29 -19.09 -8.09
CA GLN A 590 27.28 -19.76 -7.23
C GLN A 590 26.92 -19.60 -5.75
N LEU A 591 26.49 -18.40 -5.36
CA LEU A 591 26.07 -18.07 -4.00
C LEU A 591 24.68 -18.62 -3.63
N THR A 592 23.93 -19.13 -4.61
CA THR A 592 22.59 -19.68 -4.42
C THR A 592 22.52 -21.17 -4.78
N LEU A 593 23.56 -21.96 -4.49
CA LEU A 593 23.61 -23.41 -4.76
C LEU A 593 23.45 -23.78 -6.25
N GLY A 594 23.91 -22.92 -7.15
CA GLY A 594 23.77 -23.12 -8.59
C GLY A 594 22.35 -22.83 -9.11
N ILE A 595 21.55 -22.02 -8.41
CA ILE A 595 20.22 -21.57 -8.84
C ILE A 595 20.38 -20.40 -9.82
N PRO A 596 20.22 -20.60 -11.14
CA PRO A 596 20.32 -19.52 -12.12
C PRO A 596 19.14 -18.57 -11.97
N THR A 597 19.48 -17.28 -11.93
CA THR A 597 18.56 -16.14 -11.94
C THR A 597 18.39 -15.63 -13.37
N ARG A 598 17.26 -14.98 -13.67
CA ARG A 598 16.92 -14.60 -15.05
C ARG A 598 17.84 -13.51 -15.58
N ASP A 599 18.39 -13.77 -16.76
CA ASP A 599 19.14 -12.82 -17.58
C ASP A 599 18.54 -12.77 -18.98
N GLY A 600 18.03 -11.61 -19.40
CA GLY A 600 17.38 -11.51 -20.70
C GLY A 600 16.79 -10.15 -21.01
N THR A 601 16.40 -9.97 -22.28
CA THR A 601 15.84 -8.72 -22.80
C THR A 601 14.55 -8.97 -23.57
N ARG A 602 13.62 -8.02 -23.52
CA ARG A 602 12.36 -8.09 -24.26
C ARG A 602 11.98 -6.71 -24.76
N SER A 603 11.43 -6.66 -25.96
CA SER A 603 10.84 -5.46 -26.54
C SER A 603 9.42 -5.75 -26.98
N GLU A 604 8.53 -4.77 -26.87
CA GLU A 604 7.19 -4.83 -27.44
C GLU A 604 6.83 -3.49 -28.07
N SER A 605 6.32 -3.53 -29.30
CA SER A 605 5.75 -2.40 -30.00
C SER A 605 4.28 -2.65 -30.30
N GLY A 606 3.49 -1.60 -30.33
CA GLY A 606 2.08 -1.69 -30.69
C GLY A 606 1.53 -0.43 -31.31
N PHE A 607 0.68 -0.61 -32.31
CA PHE A 607 -0.07 0.45 -32.97
C PHE A 607 -1.54 0.23 -32.68
N PHE A 608 -2.27 1.30 -32.38
CA PHE A 608 -3.69 1.20 -32.10
C PHE A 608 -4.49 2.32 -32.75
N GLY A 609 -5.75 2.01 -33.04
CA GLY A 609 -6.75 2.95 -33.52
C GLY A 609 -8.10 2.62 -32.90
N LYS A 610 -8.84 3.64 -32.52
CA LYS A 610 -10.14 3.57 -31.87
C LYS A 610 -11.06 4.61 -32.47
N VAL A 611 -12.34 4.27 -32.54
CA VAL A 611 -13.41 5.14 -32.99
C VAL A 611 -14.58 5.04 -32.02
N ALA A 612 -15.09 6.18 -31.57
CA ALA A 612 -16.40 6.28 -30.96
C ALA A 612 -17.31 7.09 -31.89
N TYR A 613 -18.30 6.42 -32.45
CA TYR A 613 -19.25 6.98 -33.38
C TYR A 613 -20.58 7.26 -32.69
N LYS A 614 -21.03 8.51 -32.73
CA LYS A 614 -22.28 8.98 -32.12
C LYS A 614 -23.23 9.45 -33.22
N PRO A 615 -24.00 8.54 -33.84
CA PRO A 615 -24.98 8.91 -34.85
C PRO A 615 -26.10 9.80 -34.28
N VAL A 616 -26.43 9.62 -33.00
CA VAL A 616 -27.45 10.34 -32.23
C VAL A 616 -27.01 10.44 -30.77
N ASP A 617 -27.56 11.40 -30.03
CA ASP A 617 -27.10 11.70 -28.65
C ASP A 617 -27.23 10.53 -27.67
N TRP A 618 -28.19 9.64 -27.88
CA TRP A 618 -28.45 8.51 -26.99
C TRP A 618 -27.68 7.22 -27.37
N LEU A 619 -26.98 7.18 -28.50
CA LEU A 619 -26.29 5.98 -29.00
C LEU A 619 -24.83 6.26 -29.30
N THR A 620 -23.92 5.49 -28.71
CA THR A 620 -22.49 5.47 -29.06
C THR A 620 -22.08 4.07 -29.50
N LEU A 621 -21.44 3.98 -30.67
CA LEU A 621 -20.86 2.76 -31.22
C LEU A 621 -19.33 2.85 -31.15
N ASN A 622 -18.71 1.90 -30.48
CA ASN A 622 -17.27 1.86 -30.26
C ASN A 622 -16.63 0.78 -31.11
N GLY A 623 -15.47 1.09 -31.69
CA GLY A 623 -14.61 0.14 -32.37
C GLY A 623 -13.15 0.43 -32.02
N GLY A 624 -12.34 -0.61 -31.89
CA GLY A 624 -10.91 -0.47 -31.63
C GLY A 624 -10.11 -1.64 -32.17
N LEU A 625 -8.90 -1.37 -32.62
CA LEU A 625 -7.97 -2.36 -33.12
C LEU A 625 -6.56 -2.02 -32.62
N ARG A 626 -5.86 -3.03 -32.11
CA ARG A 626 -4.43 -2.95 -31.80
C ARG A 626 -3.67 -4.02 -32.55
N TYR A 627 -2.56 -3.66 -33.17
CA TYR A 627 -1.52 -4.59 -33.61
C TYR A 627 -0.38 -4.56 -32.59
N SER A 628 0.17 -5.72 -32.24
CA SER A 628 1.32 -5.80 -31.32
C SER A 628 2.36 -6.77 -31.87
N ARG A 629 3.63 -6.45 -31.66
CA ARG A 629 4.79 -7.30 -31.96
C ARG A 629 5.72 -7.28 -30.75
N SER A 630 6.16 -8.45 -30.31
CA SER A 630 7.11 -8.59 -29.21
C SER A 630 8.25 -9.52 -29.59
N THR A 631 9.46 -9.18 -29.13
CA THR A 631 10.64 -10.02 -29.24
C THR A 631 11.26 -10.19 -27.86
N SER A 632 11.79 -11.38 -27.55
CA SER A 632 12.56 -11.61 -26.32
C SER A 632 13.80 -12.45 -26.60
N LEU A 633 14.87 -12.18 -25.87
CA LEU A 633 16.14 -12.89 -25.94
C LEU A 633 16.57 -13.32 -24.54
N ASP A 634 16.83 -14.62 -24.38
CA ASP A 634 17.41 -15.23 -23.19
C ASP A 634 18.95 -15.14 -23.27
N LEU A 635 19.56 -14.55 -22.24
CA LEU A 635 21.01 -14.38 -22.11
C LEU A 635 21.61 -15.30 -21.04
N SER A 636 20.80 -16.17 -20.43
CA SER A 636 21.20 -17.00 -19.28
C SER A 636 22.24 -18.05 -19.71
N THR A 637 23.48 -17.89 -19.26
CA THR A 637 24.62 -18.73 -19.68
C THR A 637 24.68 -20.10 -19.01
N GLN A 638 24.08 -20.25 -17.82
CA GLN A 638 24.16 -21.49 -17.02
C GLN A 638 23.06 -22.51 -17.33
N THR A 639 22.02 -22.10 -18.04
CA THR A 639 20.87 -22.93 -18.43
C THR A 639 20.77 -23.12 -19.94
N ASN A 640 21.77 -22.68 -20.69
CA ASN A 640 21.77 -22.71 -22.16
C ASN A 640 22.11 -24.09 -22.73
N ALA A 641 21.59 -25.15 -22.11
CA ALA A 641 21.62 -26.48 -22.69
C ALA A 641 20.44 -26.62 -23.66
N ALA A 642 20.66 -27.25 -24.81
CA ALA A 642 19.66 -27.40 -25.88
C ALA A 642 18.33 -28.01 -25.43
N TYR A 643 18.28 -28.68 -24.27
CA TYR A 643 17.07 -29.27 -23.68
C TYR A 643 16.31 -28.37 -22.70
N VAL A 644 16.91 -27.30 -22.15
CA VAL A 644 16.24 -26.39 -21.19
C VAL A 644 15.56 -25.22 -21.90
N ASN A 645 16.26 -24.63 -22.88
CA ASN A 645 15.72 -23.61 -23.77
C ASN A 645 16.33 -23.78 -25.17
N PRO A 646 15.72 -24.59 -26.06
CA PRO A 646 16.24 -24.82 -27.41
C PRO A 646 16.19 -23.59 -28.31
N ASP A 647 15.42 -22.56 -27.94
CA ASP A 647 15.30 -21.31 -28.69
C ASP A 647 15.42 -20.10 -27.77
N ALA A 648 16.60 -19.50 -27.77
CA ALA A 648 16.93 -18.33 -26.96
C ALA A 648 16.21 -17.06 -27.44
N SER A 649 15.75 -16.99 -28.70
CA SER A 649 15.13 -15.79 -29.28
C SER A 649 13.71 -16.08 -29.72
N ARG A 650 12.75 -15.26 -29.29
CA ARG A 650 11.32 -15.48 -29.60
C ARG A 650 10.70 -14.25 -30.21
N GLU A 651 9.79 -14.46 -31.15
CA GLU A 651 8.99 -13.40 -31.75
C GLU A 651 7.50 -13.76 -31.72
N TYR A 652 6.68 -12.80 -31.30
CA TYR A 652 5.23 -12.90 -31.28
C TYR A 652 4.61 -11.68 -31.96
N LYS A 653 3.48 -11.87 -32.64
CA LYS A 653 2.71 -10.78 -33.25
C LYS A 653 1.24 -11.12 -33.39
N GLY A 654 0.39 -10.10 -33.42
CA GLY A 654 -1.03 -10.30 -33.74
C GLY A 654 -1.91 -9.09 -33.50
N TYR A 655 -3.19 -9.28 -33.79
CA TYR A 655 -4.24 -8.26 -33.67
C TYR A 655 -5.15 -8.51 -32.48
N SER A 656 -5.57 -7.41 -31.85
CA SER A 656 -6.50 -7.35 -30.74
C SER A 656 -7.67 -6.40 -31.07
N PRO A 657 -8.78 -6.92 -31.64
CA PRO A 657 -9.98 -6.12 -31.91
C PRO A 657 -10.84 -5.93 -30.65
N SER A 658 -11.62 -4.85 -30.65
CA SER A 658 -12.60 -4.51 -29.63
C SER A 658 -13.78 -3.76 -30.26
N GLY A 659 -14.95 -3.87 -29.65
CA GLY A 659 -16.14 -3.14 -30.05
C GLY A 659 -17.13 -3.02 -28.90
N GLY A 660 -18.00 -2.03 -28.96
CA GLY A 660 -18.97 -1.81 -27.91
C GLY A 660 -20.13 -0.94 -28.34
N VAL A 661 -21.20 -0.97 -27.56
CA VAL A 661 -22.40 -0.16 -27.75
C VAL A 661 -22.79 0.43 -26.42
N VAL A 662 -23.10 1.72 -26.42
CA VAL A 662 -23.65 2.45 -25.28
C VAL A 662 -24.98 3.06 -25.69
N VAL A 663 -26.00 2.86 -24.86
CA VAL A 663 -27.35 3.38 -25.05
C VAL A 663 -27.74 4.18 -23.80
N GLU A 664 -28.23 5.39 -24.00
CA GLU A 664 -28.72 6.28 -22.93
C GLU A 664 -30.24 6.47 -23.07
N PRO A 665 -31.06 5.48 -22.69
CA PRO A 665 -32.50 5.49 -22.98
C PRO A 665 -33.25 6.62 -22.28
N ILE A 666 -32.78 7.04 -21.11
CA ILE A 666 -33.29 8.16 -20.33
C ILE A 666 -32.13 8.89 -19.67
N LYS A 667 -32.32 10.19 -19.39
CA LYS A 667 -31.32 11.01 -18.71
C LYS A 667 -30.91 10.38 -17.37
N GLY A 668 -29.61 10.19 -17.19
CA GLY A 668 -29.05 9.60 -15.97
C GLY A 668 -29.05 8.06 -15.95
N ALA A 669 -29.49 7.37 -17.00
CA ALA A 669 -29.34 5.92 -17.13
C ALA A 669 -28.55 5.57 -18.38
N GLN A 670 -27.44 4.85 -18.23
CA GLN A 670 -26.64 4.36 -19.35
C GLN A 670 -26.57 2.84 -19.31
N LEU A 671 -26.78 2.20 -20.46
CA LEU A 671 -26.59 0.78 -20.68
C LEU A 671 -25.38 0.61 -21.59
N TYR A 672 -24.49 -0.31 -21.28
CA TYR A 672 -23.36 -0.61 -22.15
C TYR A 672 -23.13 -2.10 -22.32
N ALA A 673 -22.66 -2.46 -23.51
CA ALA A 673 -22.17 -3.79 -23.83
C ALA A 673 -20.83 -3.66 -24.56
N ASN A 674 -19.78 -4.29 -24.05
CA ASN A 674 -18.44 -4.26 -24.63
C ASN A 674 -17.94 -5.68 -24.91
N TYR A 675 -17.24 -5.82 -26.03
CA TYR A 675 -16.51 -7.01 -26.42
C TYR A 675 -15.05 -6.66 -26.73
N SER A 676 -14.12 -7.47 -26.25
CA SER A 676 -12.71 -7.35 -26.61
C SER A 676 -12.06 -8.71 -26.78
N SER A 677 -11.16 -8.82 -27.75
CA SER A 677 -10.29 -9.99 -27.95
C SER A 677 -8.84 -9.53 -27.92
N ALA A 678 -8.20 -9.61 -26.76
CA ALA A 678 -6.86 -9.05 -26.53
C ALA A 678 -5.78 -10.12 -26.41
N LEU A 679 -4.61 -9.84 -26.97
CA LEU A 679 -3.41 -10.68 -26.87
C LEU A 679 -2.52 -10.23 -25.72
N ARG A 680 -2.08 -11.19 -24.90
CA ARG A 680 -0.95 -10.99 -23.97
C ARG A 680 0.27 -11.70 -24.51
N MET A 681 1.31 -10.94 -24.80
CA MET A 681 2.59 -11.49 -25.22
C MET A 681 3.32 -12.09 -23.99
N PRO A 682 3.97 -13.26 -24.13
CA PRO A 682 4.79 -13.81 -23.05
C PRO A 682 5.86 -12.81 -22.56
N THR A 683 6.07 -12.79 -21.25
CA THR A 683 7.02 -11.92 -20.55
C THR A 683 8.38 -12.60 -20.40
N LEU A 684 9.41 -11.85 -19.95
CA LEU A 684 10.71 -12.43 -19.59
C LEU A 684 10.59 -13.54 -18.54
N PHE A 685 9.56 -13.52 -17.69
CA PHE A 685 9.35 -14.59 -16.72
C PHE A 685 9.07 -15.96 -17.39
N GLU A 686 8.45 -15.93 -18.57
CA GLU A 686 7.95 -17.10 -19.29
C GLU A 686 8.88 -17.53 -20.44
N THR A 687 9.69 -16.62 -20.97
CA THR A 687 10.55 -16.86 -22.14
C THR A 687 12.04 -17.01 -21.83
N VAL A 688 12.48 -16.59 -20.65
CA VAL A 688 13.88 -16.68 -20.19
C VAL A 688 14.03 -17.84 -19.22
N ALA A 689 15.07 -18.65 -19.44
CA ALA A 689 15.41 -19.77 -18.58
C ALA A 689 15.80 -19.32 -17.17
N ALA A 690 15.44 -20.12 -16.18
CA ALA A 690 15.76 -19.92 -14.77
C ALA A 690 15.68 -21.25 -14.02
N TYR A 691 16.06 -21.26 -12.75
CA TYR A 691 16.12 -22.49 -11.94
C TYR A 691 14.85 -23.36 -12.03
N THR A 692 15.05 -24.64 -12.34
CA THR A 692 14.04 -25.74 -12.45
C THR A 692 12.92 -25.54 -13.46
N LEU A 693 12.99 -24.51 -14.32
CA LEU A 693 11.97 -24.20 -15.31
C LEU A 693 12.46 -24.50 -16.73
N VAL A 694 11.89 -25.53 -17.36
CA VAL A 694 12.08 -25.80 -18.80
C VAL A 694 11.17 -24.87 -19.58
N VAL A 695 11.78 -24.06 -20.46
CA VAL A 695 11.05 -23.10 -21.29
C VAL A 695 10.39 -23.84 -22.45
N ASN A 696 9.08 -23.66 -22.63
CA ASN A 696 8.38 -24.28 -23.76
C ASN A 696 8.67 -23.51 -25.06
N PRO A 697 9.39 -24.09 -26.05
CA PRO A 697 9.67 -23.41 -27.33
C PRO A 697 8.41 -23.02 -28.11
N ASN A 698 7.32 -23.76 -27.91
CA ASN A 698 6.05 -23.56 -28.63
C ASN A 698 5.03 -22.74 -27.83
N LEU A 699 5.48 -21.97 -26.84
CA LEU A 699 4.60 -21.12 -26.03
C LEU A 699 3.92 -20.07 -26.91
N ARG A 700 2.59 -20.01 -26.87
CA ARG A 700 1.77 -19.04 -27.61
C ARG A 700 1.33 -17.88 -26.72
N PRO A 701 1.06 -16.69 -27.29
CA PRO A 701 0.38 -15.60 -26.58
C PRO A 701 -0.98 -16.02 -26.05
N GLU A 702 -1.37 -15.52 -24.87
CA GLU A 702 -2.74 -15.72 -24.35
C GLU A 702 -3.72 -14.84 -25.14
N ARG A 703 -4.93 -15.34 -25.39
CA ARG A 703 -6.02 -14.56 -26.01
C ARG A 703 -7.23 -14.46 -25.08
N SER A 704 -7.46 -13.27 -24.52
CA SER A 704 -8.61 -12.97 -23.66
C SER A 704 -9.79 -12.49 -24.49
N ASN A 705 -10.86 -13.28 -24.56
CA ASN A 705 -12.12 -12.90 -25.20
C ASN A 705 -13.15 -12.55 -24.12
N ASN A 706 -13.48 -11.27 -24.02
CA ASN A 706 -14.19 -10.72 -22.86
C ASN A 706 -15.50 -10.08 -23.32
N TRP A 707 -16.61 -10.48 -22.69
CA TRP A 707 -17.90 -9.80 -22.79
C TRP A 707 -18.22 -9.10 -21.48
N GLU A 708 -18.73 -7.87 -21.59
CA GLU A 708 -19.11 -7.06 -20.46
C GLU A 708 -20.43 -6.36 -20.74
N PHE A 709 -21.32 -6.39 -19.75
CA PHE A 709 -22.61 -5.72 -19.80
C PHE A 709 -22.77 -4.92 -18.53
N GLY A 710 -23.25 -3.69 -18.61
CA GLY A 710 -23.47 -2.91 -17.41
C GLY A 710 -24.50 -1.81 -17.54
N VAL A 711 -24.90 -1.34 -16.36
CA VAL A 711 -25.89 -0.30 -16.16
C VAL A 711 -25.32 0.73 -15.21
N ASN A 712 -25.38 1.98 -15.61
CA ASN A 712 -25.07 3.14 -14.78
C ASN A 712 -26.35 3.89 -14.50
N LEU A 713 -26.54 4.32 -13.26
CA LEU A 713 -27.64 5.15 -12.82
C LEU A 713 -27.07 6.33 -12.03
N ASP A 714 -27.43 7.55 -12.40
CA ASP A 714 -27.11 8.78 -11.68
C ASP A 714 -28.40 9.62 -11.57
N LYS A 715 -28.88 9.79 -10.33
CA LYS A 715 -30.14 10.47 -10.05
C LYS A 715 -29.99 11.38 -8.85
N THR A 716 -30.48 12.61 -8.99
CA THR A 716 -30.70 13.54 -7.88
C THR A 716 -32.17 13.53 -7.49
N GLY A 717 -32.50 13.65 -6.21
CA GLY A 717 -33.90 13.70 -5.80
C GLY A 717 -34.55 12.33 -5.60
N LEU A 718 -33.79 11.30 -5.18
CA LEU A 718 -34.29 9.94 -4.99
C LEU A 718 -35.23 9.82 -3.78
N PHE A 719 -34.80 10.30 -2.61
CA PHE A 719 -35.57 10.31 -1.36
C PHE A 719 -35.84 11.73 -0.82
N SER A 720 -34.95 12.68 -1.11
CA SER A 720 -35.09 14.10 -0.77
C SER A 720 -34.63 14.97 -1.93
N SER A 721 -35.16 16.20 -2.06
CA SER A 721 -34.91 17.05 -3.25
C SER A 721 -33.44 17.36 -3.54
N ASN A 722 -32.54 17.18 -2.56
CA ASN A 722 -31.14 17.56 -2.63
C ASN A 722 -30.18 16.37 -2.52
N ASP A 723 -30.69 15.13 -2.43
CA ASP A 723 -29.82 13.95 -2.40
C ASP A 723 -29.28 13.61 -3.80
N LYS A 724 -28.20 12.81 -3.81
CA LYS A 724 -27.62 12.24 -5.01
C LYS A 724 -27.39 10.75 -4.81
N ALA A 725 -27.91 9.95 -5.73
CA ALA A 725 -27.76 8.50 -5.75
C ALA A 725 -27.12 8.07 -7.07
N MET A 726 -25.99 7.40 -6.97
CA MET A 726 -25.23 6.86 -8.10
C MET A 726 -25.06 5.37 -7.92
N MET A 727 -25.30 4.59 -8.97
CA MET A 727 -25.17 3.13 -8.95
C MET A 727 -24.56 2.65 -10.26
N LYS A 728 -23.72 1.63 -10.17
CA LYS A 728 -23.18 0.88 -11.29
C LYS A 728 -23.34 -0.60 -11.01
N PHE A 729 -23.93 -1.30 -11.97
CA PHE A 729 -24.02 -2.75 -11.99
C PHE A 729 -23.31 -3.27 -13.24
N GLY A 730 -22.57 -4.36 -13.10
CA GLY A 730 -21.85 -4.98 -14.21
C GLY A 730 -21.89 -6.51 -14.14
N TYR A 731 -21.99 -7.14 -15.30
CA TYR A 731 -21.74 -8.56 -15.51
C TYR A 731 -20.55 -8.71 -16.47
N PHE A 732 -19.63 -9.61 -16.14
CA PHE A 732 -18.49 -9.94 -17.00
C PHE A 732 -18.42 -11.45 -17.27
N ASN A 733 -17.94 -11.80 -18.45
CA ASN A 733 -17.65 -13.17 -18.86
C ASN A 733 -16.38 -13.20 -19.71
N TRP A 734 -15.29 -13.66 -19.11
CA TRP A 734 -13.97 -13.69 -19.71
C TRP A 734 -13.56 -15.12 -20.04
N ASN A 735 -13.09 -15.34 -21.25
CA ASN A 735 -12.58 -16.62 -21.73
C ASN A 735 -11.17 -16.42 -22.29
N VAL A 736 -10.17 -16.82 -21.50
CA VAL A 736 -8.74 -16.69 -21.81
C VAL A 736 -8.27 -17.98 -22.45
N LYS A 737 -8.13 -17.98 -23.77
CA LYS A 737 -7.59 -19.10 -24.54
C LYS A 737 -6.06 -19.10 -24.50
N ASP A 738 -5.48 -20.28 -24.70
CA ASP A 738 -4.04 -20.50 -24.63
C ASP A 738 -3.46 -19.98 -23.30
N TYR A 739 -4.22 -20.12 -22.21
CA TYR A 739 -3.85 -19.59 -20.90
C TYR A 739 -2.50 -20.16 -20.47
N VAL A 740 -1.56 -19.30 -20.10
CA VAL A 740 -0.22 -19.70 -19.70
C VAL A 740 -0.23 -20.12 -18.24
N ALA A 741 0.06 -21.39 -18.02
CA ALA A 741 0.09 -22.05 -16.73
C ALA A 741 1.45 -22.69 -16.48
N ARG A 742 1.68 -23.13 -15.24
CA ARG A 742 2.84 -23.94 -14.85
C ARG A 742 2.40 -25.34 -14.45
N GLN A 743 3.16 -26.34 -14.88
CA GLN A 743 2.94 -27.74 -14.48
C GLN A 743 4.29 -28.45 -14.26
N SER A 744 4.29 -29.45 -13.37
CA SER A 744 5.37 -30.43 -13.30
C SER A 744 5.21 -31.48 -14.41
N ARG A 745 6.27 -31.74 -15.17
CA ARG A 745 6.28 -32.74 -16.25
C ARG A 745 7.55 -33.56 -16.23
N GLN A 746 7.44 -34.79 -16.72
CA GLN A 746 8.58 -35.66 -16.95
C GLN A 746 9.20 -35.33 -18.32
N PHE A 747 10.51 -35.18 -18.34
CA PHE A 747 11.36 -34.94 -19.49
C PHE A 747 12.37 -36.09 -19.60
N VAL A 748 12.92 -36.30 -20.79
CA VAL A 748 13.99 -37.27 -21.02
C VAL A 748 15.21 -36.50 -21.47
N ASP A 749 16.34 -36.73 -20.81
CA ASP A 749 17.62 -36.14 -21.21
C ASP A 749 18.02 -36.70 -22.59
N PRO A 750 18.17 -35.87 -23.63
CA PRO A 750 18.46 -36.35 -24.98
C PRO A 750 19.90 -36.86 -25.13
N THR A 751 20.82 -36.49 -24.22
CA THR A 751 22.21 -36.92 -24.22
C THR A 751 22.40 -38.24 -23.48
N TYR A 752 21.71 -38.42 -22.36
CA TYR A 752 21.92 -39.56 -21.45
C TYR A 752 20.73 -40.53 -21.34
N GLY A 753 19.56 -40.19 -21.90
CA GLY A 753 18.39 -41.07 -22.00
C GLY A 753 17.61 -41.32 -20.71
N TYR A 754 18.04 -40.78 -19.56
CA TYR A 754 17.30 -40.92 -18.31
C TYR A 754 16.14 -39.91 -18.24
N ALA A 755 15.05 -40.32 -17.59
CA ALA A 755 13.91 -39.43 -17.37
C ALA A 755 14.09 -38.62 -16.07
N TYR A 756 13.78 -37.34 -16.11
CA TYR A 756 13.78 -36.43 -14.97
C TYR A 756 12.47 -35.63 -14.93
N THR A 757 12.12 -35.09 -13.76
CA THR A 757 10.91 -34.25 -13.63
C THR A 757 11.33 -32.80 -13.45
N ALA A 758 10.72 -31.88 -14.19
CA ALA A 758 10.98 -30.45 -14.09
C ALA A 758 9.67 -29.65 -14.20
N LEU A 759 9.70 -28.39 -13.75
CA LEU A 759 8.59 -27.47 -13.97
C LEU A 759 8.69 -26.91 -15.38
N THR A 760 7.55 -26.66 -16.01
CA THR A 760 7.51 -26.00 -17.31
C THR A 760 6.31 -25.06 -17.40
N ILE A 761 6.51 -23.96 -18.12
CA ILE A 761 5.45 -23.04 -18.50
C ILE A 761 4.83 -23.55 -19.80
N LEU A 762 3.50 -23.67 -19.85
CA LEU A 762 2.78 -24.21 -21.00
C LEU A 762 1.46 -23.48 -21.21
N ASN A 763 0.89 -23.60 -22.41
CA ASN A 763 -0.49 -23.16 -22.66
C ASN A 763 -1.45 -24.30 -22.33
N ILE A 764 -2.48 -24.01 -21.53
CA ILE A 764 -3.69 -24.85 -21.43
C ILE A 764 -4.76 -24.35 -22.40
N ASP A 765 -5.81 -25.16 -22.64
CA ASP A 765 -6.90 -24.80 -23.56
C ASP A 765 -7.49 -23.43 -23.20
N ARG A 766 -7.94 -23.27 -21.95
CA ARG A 766 -8.45 -21.99 -21.45
C ARG A 766 -8.56 -21.90 -19.93
N ALA A 767 -8.67 -20.66 -19.45
CA ALA A 767 -9.24 -20.31 -18.14
C ALA A 767 -10.43 -19.37 -18.35
N LYS A 768 -11.49 -19.52 -17.55
CA LYS A 768 -12.71 -18.72 -17.67
C LYS A 768 -13.13 -18.15 -16.32
N PHE A 769 -13.57 -16.90 -16.35
CA PHE A 769 -14.02 -16.14 -15.18
C PHE A 769 -15.29 -15.37 -15.54
N SER A 770 -16.38 -15.56 -14.78
CA SER A 770 -17.58 -14.74 -14.91
C SER A 770 -18.14 -14.34 -13.55
N GLY A 771 -18.79 -13.18 -13.50
CA GLY A 771 -19.27 -12.64 -12.24
C GLY A 771 -20.05 -11.35 -12.38
N LEU A 772 -20.56 -10.90 -11.23
CA LEU A 772 -21.32 -9.67 -11.04
C LEU A 772 -20.49 -8.69 -10.21
N GLU A 773 -20.59 -7.41 -10.53
CA GLU A 773 -19.99 -6.30 -9.78
C GLU A 773 -21.05 -5.23 -9.52
N PHE A 774 -21.02 -4.67 -8.32
CA PHE A 774 -21.87 -3.56 -7.93
C PHE A 774 -21.04 -2.47 -7.24
N SER A 775 -21.30 -1.22 -7.60
CA SER A 775 -20.85 -0.03 -6.88
C SER A 775 -22.05 0.88 -6.68
N GLY A 776 -22.20 1.46 -5.50
CA GLY A 776 -23.23 2.45 -5.22
C GLY A 776 -22.70 3.54 -4.29
N ARG A 777 -23.08 4.79 -4.57
CA ARG A 777 -22.80 5.95 -3.73
C ARG A 777 -24.07 6.75 -3.52
N TYR A 778 -24.36 7.06 -2.26
CA TYR A 778 -25.47 7.92 -1.87
C TYR A 778 -24.96 9.07 -1.02
N GLU A 779 -25.43 10.28 -1.30
CA GLU A 779 -25.06 11.49 -0.58
C GLU A 779 -26.31 12.31 -0.21
N ASN A 780 -26.37 12.78 1.04
CA ASN A 780 -27.42 13.69 1.49
C ASN A 780 -26.96 14.53 2.69
N GLY A 781 -26.89 15.86 2.55
CA GLY A 781 -26.67 16.76 3.69
C GLY A 781 -25.41 16.47 4.53
N GLY A 782 -24.30 16.11 3.88
CA GLY A 782 -23.04 15.76 4.56
C GLY A 782 -22.91 14.29 4.98
N PHE A 783 -23.97 13.49 4.83
CA PHE A 783 -23.91 12.03 4.91
C PHE A 783 -23.42 11.44 3.58
N SER A 784 -22.57 10.41 3.62
CA SER A 784 -22.25 9.56 2.47
C SER A 784 -22.33 8.08 2.82
N ALA A 785 -22.81 7.28 1.88
CA ALA A 785 -22.76 5.82 1.94
C ALA A 785 -22.20 5.26 0.62
N ASP A 786 -21.10 4.54 0.71
CA ASP A 786 -20.40 3.91 -0.41
C ASP A 786 -20.44 2.39 -0.25
N LEU A 787 -21.11 1.69 -1.17
CA LEU A 787 -21.22 0.24 -1.19
C LEU A 787 -20.51 -0.31 -2.43
N ALA A 788 -19.60 -1.26 -2.25
CA ALA A 788 -18.97 -2.02 -3.31
C ALA A 788 -19.15 -3.52 -3.05
N ALA A 789 -19.49 -4.29 -4.07
CA ALA A 789 -19.62 -5.74 -3.97
C ALA A 789 -19.20 -6.45 -5.25
N ASN A 790 -18.71 -7.69 -5.11
CA ASN A 790 -18.45 -8.59 -6.24
C ASN A 790 -18.95 -10.00 -5.93
N TYR A 791 -19.29 -10.76 -6.98
CA TYR A 791 -19.72 -12.14 -6.88
C TYR A 791 -19.31 -12.93 -8.12
N TYR A 792 -18.50 -13.97 -7.97
CA TYR A 792 -18.09 -14.86 -9.05
C TYR A 792 -19.13 -15.96 -9.26
N LEU A 793 -19.63 -16.06 -10.50
CA LEU A 793 -20.62 -17.03 -10.94
C LEU A 793 -19.96 -18.33 -11.41
N ASN A 794 -18.87 -18.21 -12.17
CA ASN A 794 -18.11 -19.35 -12.65
C ASN A 794 -16.62 -19.02 -12.74
N VAL A 795 -15.78 -19.94 -12.26
CA VAL A 795 -14.34 -19.94 -12.48
C VAL A 795 -13.96 -21.38 -12.86
N GLU A 796 -13.28 -21.56 -13.99
CA GLU A 796 -12.88 -22.88 -14.46
C GLU A 796 -11.53 -22.83 -15.18
N PHE A 797 -10.75 -23.90 -15.03
CA PHE A 797 -9.50 -24.12 -15.76
C PHE A 797 -9.60 -25.41 -16.57
N CYS A 798 -9.21 -25.33 -17.83
CA CYS A 798 -9.30 -26.43 -18.79
C CYS A 798 -7.90 -26.79 -19.30
N PRO A 799 -7.19 -27.76 -18.70
CA PRO A 799 -5.89 -28.24 -19.20
C PRO A 799 -5.90 -28.62 -20.69
N ILE A 800 -6.94 -29.33 -21.13
CA ILE A 800 -7.16 -29.74 -22.53
C ILE A 800 -8.63 -29.51 -22.90
N PRO A 801 -8.98 -29.49 -24.20
CA PRO A 801 -10.36 -29.33 -24.63
C PRO A 801 -11.29 -30.35 -23.95
N ASN A 802 -12.44 -29.86 -23.47
CA ASN A 802 -13.48 -30.63 -22.78
C ASN A 802 -13.06 -31.27 -21.43
N SER A 803 -11.87 -30.96 -20.90
CA SER A 803 -11.43 -31.36 -19.56
C SER A 803 -11.34 -30.15 -18.65
N CYS A 804 -12.49 -29.56 -18.33
CA CYS A 804 -12.60 -28.36 -17.50
C CYS A 804 -12.96 -28.74 -16.07
N SER A 805 -12.39 -28.04 -15.10
CA SER A 805 -12.71 -28.23 -13.69
C SER A 805 -12.87 -26.89 -12.97
N ALA A 806 -13.76 -26.85 -11.98
CA ALA A 806 -13.86 -25.78 -11.00
C ALA A 806 -12.73 -25.89 -9.95
N SER A 807 -11.50 -26.02 -10.45
CA SER A 807 -10.27 -26.07 -9.67
C SER A 807 -9.07 -25.63 -10.51
N THR A 808 -8.04 -25.09 -9.86
CA THR A 808 -6.75 -24.79 -10.52
C THR A 808 -6.00 -26.06 -10.88
N LEU A 809 -4.89 -25.94 -11.62
CA LEU A 809 -3.99 -27.06 -11.90
C LEU A 809 -3.03 -27.30 -10.73
N SER A 810 -2.66 -28.56 -10.51
CA SER A 810 -1.63 -28.93 -9.53
C SER A 810 -0.30 -28.28 -9.88
N GLY A 811 0.18 -27.36 -9.04
CA GLY A 811 1.47 -26.67 -9.20
C GLY A 811 1.43 -25.39 -10.05
N ASP A 812 0.25 -24.95 -10.51
CA ASP A 812 0.07 -23.70 -11.23
C ASP A 812 -0.03 -22.48 -10.31
N TYR A 813 0.57 -21.37 -10.73
CA TYR A 813 0.60 -20.11 -9.98
C TYR A 813 -0.79 -19.55 -9.67
N ALA A 814 -1.81 -19.87 -10.47
CA ALA A 814 -3.17 -19.42 -10.20
C ALA A 814 -3.72 -19.94 -8.87
N THR A 815 -3.17 -21.02 -8.29
CA THR A 815 -3.62 -21.64 -7.03
C THR A 815 -3.84 -20.63 -5.90
N ASN A 816 -2.92 -19.67 -5.76
CA ASN A 816 -3.02 -18.58 -4.79
C ASN A 816 -3.43 -17.25 -5.42
N GLN A 817 -3.79 -17.19 -6.70
CA GLN A 817 -4.30 -15.98 -7.37
C GLN A 817 -5.83 -16.00 -7.56
N VAL A 818 -6.49 -17.09 -7.15
CA VAL A 818 -7.95 -17.20 -7.17
C VAL A 818 -8.57 -16.32 -6.08
N PRO A 819 -9.47 -15.39 -6.43
CA PRO A 819 -10.07 -14.45 -5.49
C PRO A 819 -11.21 -15.11 -4.67
N PRO A 820 -11.71 -14.43 -3.63
CA PRO A 820 -12.94 -14.81 -2.95
C PRO A 820 -14.12 -14.90 -3.93
N GLN A 821 -15.03 -15.85 -3.69
CA GLN A 821 -16.26 -16.01 -4.45
C GLN A 821 -17.12 -14.76 -4.35
N TYR A 822 -17.14 -14.11 -3.20
CA TYR A 822 -17.84 -12.85 -3.01
C TYR A 822 -17.12 -11.99 -1.96
N SER A 823 -17.21 -10.68 -2.13
CA SER A 823 -16.82 -9.70 -1.13
C SER A 823 -17.76 -8.50 -1.19
N ALA A 824 -17.90 -7.83 -0.05
CA ALA A 824 -18.70 -6.63 0.08
C ALA A 824 -18.00 -5.63 1.01
N ASN A 825 -18.10 -4.35 0.69
CA ASN A 825 -17.53 -3.26 1.46
C ASN A 825 -18.52 -2.11 1.54
N LEU A 826 -18.87 -1.70 2.75
CA LEU A 826 -19.74 -0.55 3.02
C LEU A 826 -18.96 0.49 3.84
N THR A 827 -18.83 1.70 3.31
CA THR A 827 -18.30 2.85 4.05
C THR A 827 -19.41 3.85 4.30
N LEU A 828 -19.59 4.24 5.55
CA LEU A 828 -20.55 5.27 5.96
C LEU A 828 -19.79 6.44 6.56
N SER A 829 -20.14 7.67 6.19
CA SER A 829 -19.54 8.87 6.79
C SER A 829 -20.57 9.98 7.00
N GLN A 830 -20.31 10.84 7.99
CA GLN A 830 -21.13 12.00 8.31
C GLN A 830 -20.24 13.19 8.64
N LYS A 831 -20.54 14.33 7.99
CA LYS A 831 -19.99 15.64 8.36
C LYS A 831 -20.83 16.30 9.44
N LEU A 832 -20.17 16.86 10.44
CA LEU A 832 -20.72 17.49 11.64
C LEU A 832 -19.97 18.80 11.90
N LEU A 833 -20.50 19.63 12.80
CA LEU A 833 -19.86 20.89 13.24
C LEU A 833 -19.50 21.81 12.06
N ASN A 834 -20.46 22.11 11.18
CA ASN A 834 -20.23 22.93 9.97
C ASN A 834 -19.12 22.38 9.06
N ASP A 835 -19.08 21.05 8.89
CA ASP A 835 -18.08 20.32 8.11
C ASP A 835 -16.65 20.32 8.68
N ASP A 836 -16.48 20.71 9.94
CA ASP A 836 -15.18 20.65 10.63
C ASP A 836 -14.89 19.26 11.18
N LEU A 837 -15.89 18.42 11.46
CA LEU A 837 -15.72 17.05 11.93
C LEU A 837 -16.34 16.07 10.93
N THR A 838 -15.55 15.14 10.42
CA THR A 838 -16.04 13.96 9.69
C THR A 838 -15.86 12.73 10.56
N VAL A 839 -16.91 11.94 10.75
CA VAL A 839 -16.83 10.63 11.40
C VAL A 839 -17.36 9.56 10.46
N GLY A 840 -16.78 8.37 10.52
CA GLY A 840 -17.25 7.27 9.68
C GLY A 840 -16.79 5.90 10.11
N THR A 841 -17.32 4.90 9.42
CA THR A 841 -17.00 3.49 9.61
C THR A 841 -16.91 2.79 8.27
N ARG A 842 -16.08 1.75 8.19
CA ARG A 842 -15.99 0.84 7.05
C ARG A 842 -16.22 -0.58 7.55
N VAL A 843 -17.14 -1.29 6.91
CA VAL A 843 -17.42 -2.71 7.15
C VAL A 843 -17.08 -3.49 5.90
N SER A 844 -16.18 -4.46 6.01
CA SER A 844 -15.77 -5.31 4.89
C SER A 844 -16.03 -6.78 5.21
N HIS A 845 -16.56 -7.53 4.24
CA HIS A 845 -16.73 -8.97 4.31
C HIS A 845 -16.00 -9.65 3.16
N THR A 846 -15.22 -10.67 3.50
CA THR A 846 -14.51 -11.52 2.54
C THR A 846 -15.07 -12.94 2.64
N GLY A 847 -15.57 -13.47 1.52
CA GLY A 847 -16.09 -14.83 1.41
C GLY A 847 -15.02 -15.92 1.24
N PRO A 848 -15.44 -17.17 1.02
CA PRO A 848 -14.53 -18.29 0.72
C PRO A 848 -13.92 -18.13 -0.68
N ARG A 849 -12.86 -18.89 -0.99
CA ARG A 849 -12.27 -18.94 -2.34
C ARG A 849 -13.30 -19.38 -3.39
N SER A 850 -13.28 -18.79 -4.59
CA SER A 850 -14.25 -19.08 -5.65
C SER A 850 -14.19 -20.51 -6.20
N VAL A 851 -13.01 -21.12 -6.24
CA VAL A 851 -12.79 -22.53 -6.62
C VAL A 851 -11.76 -23.22 -5.74
N LYS A 852 -11.74 -24.55 -5.75
CA LYS A 852 -10.74 -25.33 -5.01
C LYS A 852 -9.39 -25.30 -5.74
N TYR A 853 -8.32 -25.69 -5.06
CA TYR A 853 -7.04 -25.97 -5.71
C TYR A 853 -7.06 -27.37 -6.34
N GLY A 854 -6.26 -27.57 -7.39
CA GLY A 854 -6.13 -28.87 -8.05
C GLY A 854 -5.59 -29.96 -7.11
N ALA A 855 -6.06 -31.19 -7.28
CA ALA A 855 -5.55 -32.34 -6.54
C ALA A 855 -4.07 -32.58 -6.87
N VAL A 856 -3.26 -32.83 -5.83
CA VAL A 856 -1.81 -33.08 -5.98
C VAL A 856 -1.60 -34.35 -6.82
N GLN A 857 -0.88 -34.22 -7.94
CA GLN A 857 -0.55 -35.37 -8.80
C GLN A 857 0.79 -36.01 -8.36
N TYR A 858 0.73 -37.31 -8.01
CA TYR A 858 1.81 -38.28 -7.73
C TYR A 858 3.03 -37.86 -6.87
N GLY A 859 3.21 -38.53 -5.72
CA GLY A 859 4.51 -38.81 -5.08
C GLY A 859 5.31 -37.63 -4.50
N ALA A 860 4.96 -36.39 -4.81
CA ALA A 860 5.58 -35.17 -4.28
C ALA A 860 4.60 -34.41 -3.39
N ALA A 861 5.09 -33.78 -2.33
CA ALA A 861 4.35 -32.73 -1.63
C ALA A 861 3.85 -31.69 -2.64
N ALA A 862 2.70 -31.05 -2.38
CA ALA A 862 2.16 -30.01 -3.24
C ALA A 862 3.24 -28.94 -3.49
N ILE A 863 3.71 -28.83 -4.74
CA ILE A 863 4.78 -27.87 -5.12
C ILE A 863 4.37 -26.45 -4.75
N ILE A 864 3.08 -26.11 -4.92
CA ILE A 864 2.46 -24.92 -4.32
C ILE A 864 1.60 -25.38 -3.15
N SER A 865 1.77 -24.73 -2.00
CA SER A 865 0.87 -24.90 -0.86
C SER A 865 -0.29 -23.92 -1.02
N PRO A 866 -1.54 -24.38 -1.04
CA PRO A 866 -2.68 -23.48 -1.07
C PRO A 866 -2.77 -22.73 0.26
N ILE A 867 -2.71 -21.40 0.23
CA ILE A 867 -2.83 -20.60 1.46
C ILE A 867 -4.30 -20.55 1.89
N VAL A 868 -4.61 -21.13 3.04
CA VAL A 868 -5.99 -21.27 3.51
C VAL A 868 -6.43 -20.01 4.24
N TRP A 869 -7.60 -19.49 3.88
CA TRP A 869 -8.32 -18.49 4.67
C TRP A 869 -9.77 -18.94 4.90
N GLN A 870 -10.40 -18.39 5.94
CA GLN A 870 -11.82 -18.56 6.22
C GLN A 870 -12.56 -17.23 5.98
N PRO A 871 -13.88 -17.26 5.70
CA PRO A 871 -14.65 -16.03 5.60
C PRO A 871 -14.55 -15.18 6.88
N TYR A 872 -14.43 -13.86 6.74
CA TYR A 872 -14.26 -12.97 7.89
C TYR A 872 -14.92 -11.61 7.68
N TRP A 873 -15.13 -10.90 8.78
CA TRP A 873 -15.63 -9.53 8.83
C TRP A 873 -14.56 -8.62 9.42
N LEU A 874 -14.39 -7.43 8.83
CA LEU A 874 -13.56 -6.35 9.37
C LEU A 874 -14.43 -5.13 9.60
N PHE A 875 -14.18 -4.47 10.73
CA PHE A 875 -14.85 -3.24 11.14
C PHE A 875 -13.78 -2.21 11.43
N ASP A 876 -13.82 -1.11 10.69
CA ASP A 876 -12.93 0.03 10.89
C ASP A 876 -13.77 1.25 11.26
N VAL A 877 -13.21 2.13 12.09
CA VAL A 877 -13.78 3.44 12.41
C VAL A 877 -12.75 4.52 12.19
N PHE A 878 -13.19 5.70 11.76
CA PHE A 878 -12.30 6.83 11.53
C PHE A 878 -12.97 8.16 11.89
N ALA A 879 -12.14 9.15 12.20
CA ALA A 879 -12.57 10.52 12.42
C ALA A 879 -11.50 11.50 11.90
N GLU A 880 -11.96 12.62 11.35
CA GLU A 880 -11.15 13.73 10.85
C GLU A 880 -11.69 15.03 11.41
N TYR A 881 -10.82 15.86 11.98
CA TYR A 881 -11.19 17.13 12.59
C TYR A 881 -10.32 18.27 12.04
N LYS A 882 -10.96 19.27 11.43
CA LYS A 882 -10.32 20.51 10.98
C LYS A 882 -10.07 21.41 12.19
N LEU A 883 -8.87 21.33 12.73
CA LEU A 883 -8.45 22.17 13.85
C LEU A 883 -8.40 23.66 13.45
N THR A 884 -7.94 23.91 12.22
CA THR A 884 -7.95 25.24 11.59
C THR A 884 -8.25 25.08 10.09
N ARG A 885 -8.27 26.20 9.35
CA ARG A 885 -8.35 26.16 7.88
C ARG A 885 -7.18 25.44 7.21
N ASP A 886 -6.07 25.29 7.92
CA ASP A 886 -4.79 24.81 7.39
C ASP A 886 -4.34 23.50 8.03
N VAL A 887 -4.90 23.13 9.19
CA VAL A 887 -4.48 21.96 9.98
C VAL A 887 -5.66 21.03 10.20
N THR A 888 -5.51 19.78 9.77
CA THR A 888 -6.48 18.70 9.98
C THR A 888 -5.85 17.57 10.79
N MET A 889 -6.52 17.12 11.83
CA MET A 889 -6.18 15.93 12.59
C MET A 889 -7.02 14.77 12.08
N TRP A 890 -6.47 13.56 12.07
CA TRP A 890 -7.21 12.36 11.70
C TRP A 890 -6.82 11.18 12.59
N THR A 891 -7.75 10.27 12.79
CA THR A 891 -7.53 9.03 13.53
C THR A 891 -8.35 7.90 12.92
N SER A 892 -7.82 6.69 12.99
CA SER A 892 -8.53 5.48 12.61
C SER A 892 -8.24 4.33 13.57
N VAL A 893 -9.22 3.44 13.73
CA VAL A 893 -9.06 2.14 14.37
C VAL A 893 -9.43 1.09 13.35
N GLU A 894 -8.42 0.36 12.89
CA GLU A 894 -8.55 -0.72 11.91
C GLU A 894 -8.75 -2.04 12.65
N ASN A 895 -9.58 -2.93 12.10
CA ASN A 895 -9.87 -4.26 12.67
C ASN A 895 -10.31 -4.16 14.14
N LEU A 896 -11.37 -3.38 14.41
CA LEU A 896 -11.88 -3.06 15.75
C LEU A 896 -12.12 -4.30 16.63
N ASN A 897 -12.65 -5.37 16.03
CA ASN A 897 -12.92 -6.64 16.70
C ASN A 897 -11.67 -7.51 16.91
N ASP A 898 -10.49 -7.05 16.51
CA ASP A 898 -9.22 -7.75 16.66
C ASP A 898 -9.25 -9.17 16.07
N GLN A 899 -9.87 -9.29 14.89
CA GLN A 899 -10.06 -10.55 14.17
C GLN A 899 -8.71 -11.09 13.71
N TYR A 900 -8.49 -12.40 13.89
CA TYR A 900 -7.40 -13.16 13.31
C TYR A 900 -7.82 -13.65 11.92
N TYR A 901 -7.09 -13.25 10.88
CA TYR A 901 -7.41 -13.60 9.51
C TYR A 901 -6.15 -13.66 8.64
N VAL A 902 -6.25 -14.34 7.49
CA VAL A 902 -5.23 -14.39 6.44
C VAL A 902 -5.81 -13.73 5.20
N ASP A 903 -5.07 -12.80 4.60
CA ASP A 903 -5.51 -12.12 3.38
C ASP A 903 -5.62 -13.12 2.21
N PRO A 904 -6.70 -13.07 1.40
CA PRO A 904 -6.73 -13.75 0.11
C PRO A 904 -5.55 -13.30 -0.74
N LEU A 905 -5.15 -14.15 -1.69
CA LEU A 905 -4.05 -13.88 -2.61
C LEU A 905 -2.63 -13.82 -1.99
N SER A 906 -2.50 -14.26 -0.73
CA SER A 906 -1.20 -14.47 -0.10
C SER A 906 -0.53 -15.73 -0.65
N LEU A 907 0.80 -15.69 -0.79
CA LEU A 907 1.68 -16.81 -1.12
C LEU A 907 2.32 -17.42 0.14
N VAL A 908 2.20 -16.74 1.28
CA VAL A 908 2.65 -17.22 2.60
C VAL A 908 1.48 -17.42 3.55
N ALA A 909 1.59 -18.43 4.42
CA ALA A 909 0.62 -18.66 5.49
C ALA A 909 0.88 -17.70 6.64
N GLN A 910 0.61 -16.41 6.43
CA GLN A 910 0.89 -15.35 7.39
C GLN A 910 -0.39 -14.59 7.73
N PRO A 911 -0.73 -14.40 9.02
CA PRO A 911 -1.92 -13.65 9.39
C PRO A 911 -1.72 -12.16 9.13
N SER A 912 -2.81 -11.47 8.88
CA SER A 912 -2.87 -10.01 8.70
C SER A 912 -2.90 -9.29 10.06
N PRO A 913 -2.66 -7.96 10.10
CA PRO A 913 -2.62 -7.22 11.35
C PRO A 913 -3.91 -7.33 12.17
N GLY A 914 -3.74 -7.50 13.48
CA GLY A 914 -4.80 -7.29 14.47
C GLY A 914 -5.21 -5.82 14.58
N ARG A 915 -6.02 -5.51 15.60
CA ARG A 915 -6.49 -4.15 15.88
C ARG A 915 -5.34 -3.14 15.91
N THR A 916 -5.43 -2.14 15.05
CA THR A 916 -4.37 -1.14 14.88
C THR A 916 -4.98 0.25 15.00
N LEU A 917 -4.44 1.07 15.88
CA LEU A 917 -4.85 2.46 16.04
C LEU A 917 -3.85 3.34 15.28
N ARG A 918 -4.36 4.32 14.53
CA ARG A 918 -3.56 5.31 13.83
C ARG A 918 -4.03 6.70 14.18
N PHE A 919 -3.08 7.60 14.22
CA PHE A 919 -3.30 9.01 14.45
C PHE A 919 -2.34 9.81 13.57
N GLY A 920 -2.80 10.93 13.03
CA GLY A 920 -1.93 11.83 12.33
C GLY A 920 -2.51 13.23 12.16
N MET A 921 -1.67 14.09 11.61
CA MET A 921 -1.97 15.47 11.34
C MET A 921 -1.44 15.84 9.96
N THR A 922 -2.22 16.66 9.28
CA THR A 922 -1.91 17.22 7.97
C THR A 922 -1.99 18.74 8.07
N GLY A 923 -0.87 19.42 7.83
CA GLY A 923 -0.80 20.88 7.70
C GLY A 923 -0.61 21.27 6.23
N LYS A 924 -1.51 22.07 5.67
CA LYS A 924 -1.45 22.61 4.30
C LYS A 924 -1.37 24.13 4.36
N PHE A 925 -0.22 24.69 4.01
CA PHE A 925 0.09 26.11 4.05
C PHE A 925 0.35 26.64 2.64
N GLY A 926 0.15 27.93 2.41
CA GLY A 926 0.43 28.55 1.12
C GLY A 926 0.18 30.05 1.12
N GLY A 927 0.40 30.68 -0.04
CA GLY A 927 0.27 32.13 -0.19
C GLY A 927 0.01 32.55 -1.64
N ALA A 928 -0.72 33.66 -1.81
CA ALA A 928 -1.10 34.20 -3.12
C ALA A 928 0.00 35.05 -3.78
N GLU A 929 0.98 35.48 -3.01
CA GLU A 929 2.19 36.15 -3.49
C GLU A 929 3.22 35.17 -4.06
N PRO A 930 4.15 35.62 -4.92
CA PRO A 930 5.26 34.80 -5.39
C PRO A 930 6.10 34.23 -4.24
N ALA A 931 6.62 33.01 -4.40
CA ALA A 931 7.50 32.38 -3.42
C ALA A 931 8.81 33.19 -3.27
N SER A 932 9.08 33.67 -2.06
CA SER A 932 10.28 34.39 -1.66
C SER A 932 10.60 34.04 -0.21
N PRO A 933 11.84 34.25 0.28
CA PRO A 933 12.15 34.06 1.70
C PRO A 933 11.21 34.84 2.64
N ALA A 934 10.76 36.03 2.22
CA ALA A 934 9.79 36.84 2.97
C ALA A 934 8.37 36.25 2.96
N SER A 935 7.91 35.67 1.84
CA SER A 935 6.59 35.03 1.77
C SER A 935 6.58 33.64 2.40
N LEU A 936 7.66 32.87 2.31
CA LEU A 936 7.85 31.62 3.04
C LEU A 936 7.94 31.87 4.55
N GLY A 937 8.51 33.01 4.96
CA GLY A 937 8.42 33.52 6.33
C GLY A 937 6.99 33.82 6.78
N ARG A 938 6.01 33.95 5.87
CA ARG A 938 4.59 34.12 6.22
C ARG A 938 3.87 32.86 6.64
N VAL A 939 4.44 31.67 6.40
CA VAL A 939 4.05 30.45 7.14
C VAL A 939 4.09 30.73 8.65
N PHE A 940 4.92 31.70 9.07
CA PHE A 940 5.06 32.18 10.44
C PHE A 940 4.58 33.63 10.65
N ALA A 941 3.86 34.25 9.70
CA ALA A 941 3.36 35.62 9.83
C ALA A 941 2.00 35.66 10.56
N PRO A 942 1.75 36.66 11.42
CA PRO A 942 0.60 36.67 12.33
C PRO A 942 -0.73 36.94 11.62
N ALA A 943 -1.78 36.17 11.96
CA ALA A 943 -3.18 36.56 11.74
C ALA A 943 -3.71 37.45 12.90
N ARG A 944 -4.87 38.10 12.67
CA ARG A 944 -5.41 39.28 13.41
C ARG A 944 -5.72 39.12 14.91
N THR A 945 -5.44 38.00 15.57
CA THR A 945 -5.63 37.87 17.03
C THR A 945 -4.30 37.72 17.74
N ALA A 946 -4.01 38.65 18.65
CA ALA A 946 -2.83 38.59 19.49
C ALA A 946 -2.90 37.43 20.48
N ALA A 947 -1.81 36.66 20.51
CA ALA A 947 -1.58 35.55 21.39
C ALA A 947 -0.88 36.06 22.64
N ASN A 948 -1.48 35.81 23.80
CA ASN A 948 -0.77 35.92 25.06
C ASN A 948 -0.01 34.61 25.27
N TRP A 949 1.32 34.69 25.36
CA TRP A 949 2.14 33.52 25.63
C TRP A 949 2.19 33.17 27.12
N SER A 950 1.63 34.00 27.99
CA SER A 950 1.53 33.69 29.43
C SER A 950 0.46 32.64 29.70
N GLY A 951 0.80 31.65 30.52
CA GLY A 951 -0.15 30.63 30.98
C GLY A 951 0.41 29.22 30.91
N PHE A 952 -0.42 28.29 31.37
CA PHE A 952 -0.16 26.86 31.24
C PHE A 952 -0.46 26.42 29.82
N TYR A 953 0.33 25.49 29.31
CA TYR A 953 0.06 24.82 28.05
C TYR A 953 0.40 23.34 28.14
N ALA A 954 -0.33 22.52 27.38
CA ALA A 954 -0.05 21.11 27.23
C ALA A 954 -0.19 20.72 25.76
N GLY A 955 0.62 19.79 25.29
CA GLY A 955 0.70 19.46 23.88
C GLY A 955 1.23 18.07 23.60
N VAL A 956 1.15 17.70 22.34
CA VAL A 956 1.76 16.47 21.80
C VAL A 956 2.89 16.85 20.86
N ASN A 957 3.90 16.00 20.74
CA ASN A 957 5.00 16.20 19.80
C ASN A 957 5.41 14.90 19.12
N GLY A 958 5.95 15.03 17.92
CA GLY A 958 6.66 14.00 17.19
C GLY A 958 8.05 14.50 16.84
N ALA A 959 9.08 13.66 16.98
CA ALA A 959 10.44 14.02 16.61
C ALA A 959 11.07 12.94 15.73
N TYR A 960 11.92 13.37 14.80
CA TYR A 960 12.94 12.51 14.21
C TYR A 960 14.21 12.63 15.05
N ASN A 961 14.70 11.51 15.53
CA ASN A 961 15.85 11.43 16.42
C ASN A 961 16.95 10.69 15.69
N TYR A 962 18.17 11.21 15.80
CA TYR A 962 19.39 10.52 15.41
C TYR A 962 20.21 10.37 16.68
N ALA A 963 20.58 9.15 17.05
CA ALA A 963 21.43 8.87 18.20
C ALA A 963 22.78 8.30 17.75
N ASP A 964 23.85 8.84 18.30
CA ASP A 964 25.19 8.33 18.19
C ASP A 964 25.54 7.64 19.52
N ILE A 965 25.74 6.32 19.46
CA ILE A 965 26.19 5.53 20.61
C ILE A 965 27.65 5.17 20.37
N THR A 966 28.49 5.57 21.31
CA THR A 966 29.90 5.21 21.33
C THR A 966 30.26 4.59 22.66
N GLY A 967 31.05 3.53 22.67
CA GLY A 967 31.29 2.79 23.90
C GLY A 967 32.46 1.84 23.89
N ARG A 968 32.66 1.18 25.03
CA ARG A 968 33.65 0.13 25.23
C ARG A 968 33.09 -0.98 26.11
N THR A 969 33.50 -2.21 25.81
CA THR A 969 33.08 -3.38 26.59
C THR A 969 34.29 -4.05 27.26
N THR A 970 34.19 -4.30 28.57
CA THR A 970 35.22 -5.00 29.38
C THR A 970 34.65 -6.28 29.99
N GLN A 971 35.51 -7.13 30.54
CA GLN A 971 35.09 -8.25 31.39
C GLN A 971 34.64 -7.77 32.78
N LEU A 972 34.00 -8.64 33.59
CA LEU A 972 33.56 -8.31 34.96
C LEU A 972 34.73 -7.91 35.88
N ASP A 973 35.92 -8.43 35.66
CA ASP A 973 37.14 -8.07 36.40
C ASP A 973 37.76 -6.73 35.95
N GLY A 974 37.18 -6.09 34.93
CA GLY A 974 37.65 -4.82 34.37
C GLY A 974 38.71 -4.95 33.27
N THR A 975 39.14 -6.16 32.90
CA THR A 975 40.12 -6.36 31.83
C THR A 975 39.51 -6.15 30.43
N SER A 976 40.27 -5.52 29.53
CA SER A 976 39.91 -5.36 28.12
C SER A 976 40.51 -6.51 27.29
N GLY A 977 39.85 -7.66 27.31
CA GLY A 977 40.21 -8.80 26.45
C GLY A 977 39.76 -8.61 24.99
N ARG A 978 40.39 -9.31 24.05
CA ARG A 978 40.05 -9.29 22.60
C ARG A 978 38.55 -9.51 22.33
N TYR A 979 37.94 -10.43 23.07
CA TYR A 979 36.51 -10.77 22.97
C TYR A 979 35.58 -9.66 23.46
N GLY A 980 35.86 -9.09 24.63
CA GLY A 980 35.11 -7.95 25.15
C GLY A 980 35.20 -6.75 24.21
N ALA A 981 36.38 -6.45 23.65
CA ALA A 981 36.54 -5.33 22.74
C ALA A 981 35.69 -5.44 21.45
N SER A 982 35.53 -6.65 20.90
CA SER A 982 34.67 -6.90 19.72
C SER A 982 33.16 -6.76 19.98
N GLU A 983 32.80 -6.56 21.25
CA GLU A 983 31.44 -6.35 21.73
C GLU A 983 31.18 -4.86 22.09
N SER A 984 32.04 -3.92 21.70
CA SER A 984 31.85 -2.50 22.03
C SER A 984 30.75 -1.85 21.16
N PRO A 985 29.78 -1.12 21.75
CA PRO A 985 28.66 -0.54 21.01
C PRO A 985 29.05 0.79 20.34
N ASP A 986 29.45 0.70 19.06
CA ASP A 986 29.73 1.87 18.22
C ASP A 986 28.82 1.84 16.98
N PHE A 987 27.66 2.50 17.06
CA PHE A 987 26.73 2.57 15.94
C PHE A 987 25.73 3.72 16.06
N ASN A 988 25.21 4.14 14.91
CA ASN A 988 24.21 5.20 14.79
C ASN A 988 22.80 4.61 14.71
N LEU A 989 21.87 5.24 15.43
CA LEU A 989 20.46 4.90 15.43
C LEU A 989 19.66 6.07 14.86
N ASP A 990 18.62 5.80 14.10
CA ASP A 990 17.59 6.79 13.79
C ASP A 990 16.20 6.21 14.03
N ALA A 991 15.32 7.01 14.61
CA ALA A 991 13.91 6.64 14.74
C ALA A 991 13.02 7.86 14.98
N MET A 992 11.74 7.67 14.71
CA MET A 992 10.73 8.60 15.19
C MET A 992 10.48 8.40 16.69
N SER A 993 10.12 9.49 17.37
CA SER A 993 9.59 9.47 18.73
C SER A 993 8.31 10.28 18.82
N PHE A 994 7.41 9.89 19.71
CA PHE A 994 6.18 10.63 19.96
C PHE A 994 5.99 10.80 21.45
N GLY A 995 5.62 12.01 21.85
CA GLY A 995 5.55 12.39 23.24
C GLY A 995 4.46 13.37 23.56
N ILE A 996 4.27 13.54 24.86
CA ILE A 996 3.47 14.62 25.43
C ILE A 996 4.40 15.60 26.11
N HIS A 997 3.95 16.83 26.23
CA HIS A 997 4.68 17.86 26.95
C HIS A 997 3.72 18.84 27.59
N ALA A 998 4.19 19.47 28.66
CA ALA A 998 3.46 20.53 29.33
C ALA A 998 4.44 21.56 29.85
N GLY A 999 4.00 22.80 29.93
CA GLY A 999 4.83 23.88 30.41
C GLY A 999 4.02 25.07 30.88
N PHE A 1000 4.75 26.02 31.44
CA PHE A 1000 4.22 27.30 31.83
C PHE A 1000 5.14 28.38 31.29
N ASN A 1001 4.53 29.37 30.63
CA ASN A 1001 5.23 30.53 30.12
C ASN A 1001 4.72 31.78 30.85
N HIS A 1002 5.60 32.77 31.00
CA HIS A 1002 5.28 34.10 31.47
C HIS A 1002 5.86 35.12 30.49
N GLN A 1003 4.97 35.90 29.86
CA GLN A 1003 5.34 36.95 28.91
C GLN A 1003 5.35 38.31 29.63
N PHE A 1004 6.51 38.97 29.59
CA PHE A 1004 6.69 40.32 30.11
C PHE A 1004 6.21 41.37 29.10
N VAL A 1005 6.00 42.61 29.59
CA VAL A 1005 5.56 43.76 28.78
C VAL A 1005 6.53 44.08 27.64
N ASN A 1006 7.83 43.83 27.83
CA ASN A 1006 8.87 43.99 26.81
C ASN A 1006 8.94 42.83 25.79
N ARG A 1007 7.92 41.96 25.74
CA ARG A 1007 7.81 40.78 24.86
C ARG A 1007 8.80 39.64 25.14
N MET A 1008 9.60 39.72 26.19
CA MET A 1008 10.37 38.57 26.65
C MET A 1008 9.43 37.53 27.23
N VAL A 1009 9.70 36.26 26.97
CA VAL A 1009 8.97 35.12 27.51
C VAL A 1009 9.96 34.26 28.29
N VAL A 1010 9.66 33.98 29.55
CA VAL A 1010 10.39 32.97 30.32
C VAL A 1010 9.44 31.82 30.60
N GLY A 1011 9.94 30.59 30.59
CA GLY A 1011 9.09 29.44 30.85
C GLY A 1011 9.84 28.22 31.32
N VAL A 1012 9.07 27.23 31.72
CA VAL A 1012 9.53 25.88 32.04
C VAL A 1012 8.70 24.89 31.24
N GLU A 1013 9.35 23.88 30.67
CA GLU A 1013 8.69 22.81 29.94
C GLU A 1013 9.23 21.46 30.41
N ALA A 1014 8.32 20.51 30.62
CA ALA A 1014 8.65 19.11 30.80
C ALA A 1014 8.05 18.31 29.64
N ASP A 1015 8.79 17.35 29.11
CA ASP A 1015 8.29 16.43 28.10
C ASP A 1015 8.71 14.99 28.38
N ILE A 1016 7.92 14.04 27.86
CA ILE A 1016 8.26 12.63 27.80
C ILE A 1016 7.81 12.08 26.45
N ALA A 1017 8.73 11.44 25.74
CA ALA A 1017 8.52 10.86 24.43
C ALA A 1017 8.94 9.40 24.42
N LYS A 1018 8.08 8.53 23.86
CA LYS A 1018 8.44 7.16 23.54
C LYS A 1018 9.19 7.13 22.22
N THR A 1019 10.28 6.37 22.17
CA THR A 1019 11.18 6.28 21.02
C THR A 1019 11.17 4.85 20.46
N GLN A 1020 11.44 4.72 19.16
CA GLN A 1020 11.69 3.42 18.50
C GLN A 1020 13.17 3.24 18.14
N MET A 1021 14.06 4.02 18.79
CA MET A 1021 15.49 3.96 18.53
C MET A 1021 16.00 2.61 19.04
N SER A 1022 16.39 1.75 18.11
CA SER A 1022 17.05 0.50 18.43
C SER A 1022 18.02 0.13 17.32
N GLY A 1023 19.15 -0.46 17.68
CA GLY A 1023 20.09 -1.04 16.73
C GLY A 1023 20.76 -2.25 17.33
N SER A 1024 21.33 -3.09 16.48
CA SER A 1024 21.97 -4.31 16.92
C SER A 1024 23.32 -4.51 16.25
N GLN A 1025 24.26 -5.06 17.02
CA GLN A 1025 25.58 -5.44 16.58
C GLN A 1025 25.76 -6.93 16.80
N ILE A 1026 26.35 -7.61 15.81
CA ILE A 1026 26.65 -9.03 15.88
C ILE A 1026 28.14 -9.19 16.13
N THR A 1027 28.47 -10.01 17.14
CA THR A 1027 29.83 -10.48 17.42
C THR A 1027 29.94 -11.91 16.92
N TYR A 1028 30.97 -12.18 16.11
CA TYR A 1028 31.19 -13.49 15.52
C TYR A 1028 32.14 -14.34 16.37
N ALA A 1029 31.84 -15.63 16.44
CA ALA A 1029 32.69 -16.65 17.04
C ALA A 1029 34.08 -16.64 16.38
N THR A 1030 35.15 -16.73 17.17
CA THR A 1030 36.53 -16.69 16.66
C THR A 1030 37.23 -18.06 16.65
N GLU A 1031 36.53 -19.09 17.11
CA GLU A 1031 37.05 -20.43 17.29
C GLU A 1031 37.43 -21.09 15.96
N GLY A 1032 38.61 -21.71 15.95
CA GLY A 1032 39.22 -22.31 14.77
C GLY A 1032 40.07 -21.34 13.92
N ALA A 1033 40.28 -20.09 14.35
CA ALA A 1033 41.09 -19.10 13.60
C ALA A 1033 42.60 -19.43 13.52
N THR A 1034 43.16 -20.26 14.40
CA THR A 1034 44.61 -20.51 14.53
C THR A 1034 44.99 -21.99 14.73
N GLU A 1035 44.47 -22.91 13.89
CA GLU A 1035 44.88 -24.33 13.67
C GLU A 1035 43.99 -25.49 14.21
N ASN A 1036 44.03 -26.63 13.48
CA ASN A 1036 43.55 -28.00 13.72
C ASN A 1036 42.09 -28.28 14.13
N PHE A 1037 41.14 -27.43 13.73
CA PHE A 1037 39.73 -27.84 13.66
C PHE A 1037 39.35 -28.18 12.22
N GLY A 1038 38.67 -29.32 12.00
CA GLY A 1038 38.05 -29.66 10.71
C GLY A 1038 36.90 -28.71 10.30
N SER A 1039 36.50 -27.83 11.22
CA SER A 1039 35.46 -26.80 11.07
C SER A 1039 35.94 -25.49 11.71
N ASN A 1040 35.81 -24.38 10.99
CA ASN A 1040 36.29 -23.06 11.42
C ASN A 1040 35.10 -22.11 11.60
N LEU A 1041 34.67 -21.92 12.86
CA LEU A 1041 33.49 -21.13 13.22
C LEU A 1041 33.66 -19.64 12.89
N PHE A 1042 34.89 -19.13 12.92
CA PHE A 1042 35.22 -17.77 12.47
C PHE A 1042 35.08 -17.58 10.96
N ARG A 1043 35.58 -18.51 10.15
CA ARG A 1043 35.40 -18.52 8.68
C ARG A 1043 33.97 -18.87 8.27
N GLN A 1044 33.23 -19.62 9.11
CA GLN A 1044 31.79 -19.84 8.97
C GLN A 1044 30.97 -18.71 9.59
N ARG A 1045 31.68 -17.83 10.29
CA ARG A 1045 31.26 -16.51 10.72
C ARG A 1045 30.01 -16.64 11.61
N GLN A 1046 29.97 -17.75 12.35
CA GLN A 1046 28.91 -18.12 13.27
C GLN A 1046 28.79 -17.09 14.39
N TYR A 1047 27.61 -16.96 14.96
CA TYR A 1047 27.34 -15.89 15.92
C TYR A 1047 27.86 -16.33 17.29
N GLU A 1048 28.57 -15.46 17.97
CA GLU A 1048 28.91 -15.62 19.38
C GLU A 1048 27.90 -14.88 20.25
N ALA A 1049 27.63 -13.63 19.88
CA ALA A 1049 26.65 -12.81 20.55
C ALA A 1049 25.95 -11.87 19.57
N VAL A 1050 24.71 -11.52 19.89
CA VAL A 1050 24.00 -10.39 19.27
C VAL A 1050 23.67 -9.42 20.38
N GLN A 1051 24.18 -8.20 20.28
CA GLN A 1051 23.87 -7.10 21.18
C GLN A 1051 22.84 -6.19 20.53
N LYS A 1052 21.86 -5.74 21.30
CA LYS A 1052 20.85 -4.79 20.85
C LYS A 1052 20.78 -3.65 21.85
N GLU A 1053 20.99 -2.43 21.39
CA GLU A 1053 20.84 -1.23 22.20
C GLU A 1053 19.53 -0.54 21.79
N SER A 1054 18.77 -0.06 22.77
CA SER A 1054 17.52 0.63 22.52
C SER A 1054 17.26 1.75 23.51
N VAL A 1055 16.75 2.87 23.01
CA VAL A 1055 16.21 3.93 23.85
C VAL A 1055 14.70 3.74 23.86
N GLN A 1056 14.12 3.50 25.03
CA GLN A 1056 12.68 3.24 25.18
C GLN A 1056 11.87 4.52 25.29
N TRP A 1057 12.37 5.47 26.09
CA TRP A 1057 11.79 6.79 26.22
C TRP A 1057 12.88 7.82 26.52
N LEU A 1058 12.59 9.05 26.11
CA LEU A 1058 13.38 10.24 26.39
C LEU A 1058 12.46 11.25 27.07
N SER A 1059 12.93 11.88 28.14
CA SER A 1059 12.24 12.93 28.86
C SER A 1059 13.16 14.11 29.07
N THR A 1060 12.63 15.32 29.06
CA THR A 1060 13.40 16.51 29.37
C THR A 1060 12.65 17.41 30.34
N LEU A 1061 13.41 18.16 31.14
CA LEU A 1061 12.93 19.26 31.96
C LEU A 1061 13.79 20.48 31.64
N ARG A 1062 13.20 21.50 31.01
CA ARG A 1062 13.93 22.60 30.37
C ARG A 1062 13.40 23.95 30.81
N GLY A 1063 14.32 24.89 31.02
CA GLY A 1063 14.00 26.32 31.01
C GLY A 1063 13.87 26.82 29.58
N ARG A 1064 12.98 27.77 29.34
CA ARG A 1064 12.75 28.45 28.06
C ARG A 1064 13.01 29.94 28.25
N LEU A 1065 13.80 30.51 27.34
CA LEU A 1065 13.97 31.95 27.20
C LEU A 1065 13.61 32.31 25.76
N GLY A 1066 12.48 32.98 25.60
CA GLY A 1066 11.90 33.36 24.33
C GLY A 1066 11.71 34.85 24.17
N TYR A 1067 11.50 35.25 22.93
CA TYR A 1067 11.09 36.59 22.54
C TYR A 1067 9.89 36.45 21.61
N ALA A 1068 8.76 37.07 21.98
CA ALA A 1068 7.60 37.18 21.14
C ALA A 1068 7.89 38.20 20.03
N VAL A 1069 8.43 37.71 18.91
CA VAL A 1069 8.79 38.51 17.73
C VAL A 1069 7.59 39.33 17.27
N ASN A 1070 6.40 38.74 17.35
CA ASN A 1070 5.13 39.42 17.15
C ASN A 1070 4.03 38.77 17.99
N ASP A 1071 2.81 39.21 17.74
CA ASP A 1071 1.58 38.77 18.40
C ASP A 1071 1.26 37.27 18.25
N ARG A 1072 1.95 36.49 17.41
CA ARG A 1072 1.73 35.04 17.24
C ARG A 1072 2.97 34.20 17.05
N LEU A 1073 4.15 34.78 16.88
CA LEU A 1073 5.40 34.05 16.73
C LEU A 1073 6.31 34.32 17.92
N MET A 1074 6.74 33.26 18.59
CA MET A 1074 7.77 33.27 19.61
C MET A 1074 8.98 32.47 19.09
N VAL A 1075 10.16 33.08 19.15
CA VAL A 1075 11.44 32.37 18.98
C VAL A 1075 12.05 32.18 20.35
N TYR A 1076 12.59 31.00 20.65
CA TYR A 1076 13.11 30.69 21.97
C TYR A 1076 14.35 29.80 21.92
N GLY A 1077 15.26 30.04 22.87
CA GLY A 1077 16.29 29.10 23.26
C GLY A 1077 15.81 28.29 24.48
N THR A 1078 16.32 27.08 24.62
CA THR A 1078 15.94 26.21 25.74
C THR A 1078 17.09 25.30 26.15
N GLY A 1079 17.17 24.99 27.43
CA GLY A 1079 18.16 24.08 27.97
C GLY A 1079 17.79 23.58 29.35
N GLY A 1080 18.33 22.43 29.74
CA GLY A 1080 18.05 21.83 31.04
C GLY A 1080 18.52 20.38 31.13
N LEU A 1081 17.78 19.59 31.92
CA LEU A 1081 18.09 18.19 32.18
C LEU A 1081 17.39 17.28 31.17
N ALA A 1082 18.07 16.22 30.79
CA ALA A 1082 17.54 15.14 29.98
C ALA A 1082 17.62 13.82 30.75
N PHE A 1083 16.63 12.97 30.55
CA PHE A 1083 16.55 11.63 31.12
C PHE A 1083 16.21 10.66 29.99
N MET A 1084 16.84 9.50 29.96
CA MET A 1084 16.46 8.45 29.01
C MET A 1084 16.46 7.09 29.66
N ARG A 1085 15.57 6.20 29.20
CA ARG A 1085 15.66 4.77 29.50
C ARG A 1085 16.42 4.08 28.39
N HIS A 1086 17.62 3.61 28.74
CA HIS A 1086 18.50 2.85 27.88
C HIS A 1086 18.41 1.37 28.26
N ASP A 1087 18.00 0.55 27.31
CA ASP A 1087 17.90 -0.90 27.47
C ASP A 1087 18.86 -1.56 26.48
N ALA A 1088 19.75 -2.39 27.01
CA ALA A 1088 20.71 -3.18 26.27
C ALA A 1088 20.37 -4.67 26.44
N GLU A 1089 20.25 -5.40 25.33
CA GLU A 1089 20.05 -6.85 25.32
C GLU A 1089 21.30 -7.52 24.76
N ARG A 1090 21.70 -8.66 25.32
CA ARG A 1090 22.78 -9.50 24.80
C ARG A 1090 22.31 -10.94 24.69
N THR A 1091 22.16 -11.43 23.47
CA THR A 1091 21.85 -12.84 23.18
C THR A 1091 23.14 -13.63 23.02
N GLN A 1092 23.32 -14.66 23.85
CA GLN A 1092 24.43 -15.61 23.76
C GLN A 1092 24.11 -16.73 22.79
N TYR A 1093 25.09 -17.13 21.98
CA TYR A 1093 24.99 -18.29 21.10
C TYR A 1093 25.92 -19.42 21.58
N ALA A 1094 25.57 -20.66 21.25
CA ALA A 1094 26.42 -21.84 21.46
C ALA A 1094 26.31 -22.80 20.27
N THR A 1095 27.31 -23.68 20.12
CA THR A 1095 27.32 -24.68 19.05
C THR A 1095 26.22 -25.72 19.24
N VAL A 1096 25.47 -26.01 18.18
CA VAL A 1096 24.40 -27.04 18.19
C VAL A 1096 24.72 -28.27 17.35
N SER A 1097 25.81 -28.26 16.58
CA SER A 1097 26.27 -29.43 15.83
C SER A 1097 27.43 -30.13 16.52
N ARG A 1098 27.41 -31.48 16.50
CA ARG A 1098 28.53 -32.31 16.98
C ARG A 1098 29.85 -32.06 16.23
N SER A 1099 29.76 -31.44 15.05
CA SER A 1099 30.91 -31.06 14.22
C SER A 1099 31.35 -29.60 14.41
N PHE A 1100 30.77 -28.85 15.35
CA PHE A 1100 31.10 -27.44 15.65
C PHE A 1100 31.08 -26.53 14.41
N THR A 1101 29.99 -26.60 13.62
CA THR A 1101 29.82 -25.83 12.38
C THR A 1101 28.69 -24.80 12.42
N THR A 1102 27.78 -24.93 13.38
CA THR A 1102 26.59 -24.09 13.49
C THR A 1102 26.32 -23.70 14.93
N THR A 1103 25.91 -22.45 15.13
CA THR A 1103 25.54 -21.88 16.43
C THR A 1103 24.06 -21.54 16.48
N ALA A 1104 23.42 -21.73 17.63
CA ALA A 1104 22.06 -21.25 17.90
C ALA A 1104 22.04 -20.36 19.14
N ALA A 1105 21.07 -19.45 19.21
CA ALA A 1105 20.83 -18.64 20.40
C ALA A 1105 20.49 -19.56 21.58
N THR A 1106 21.06 -19.29 22.74
CA THR A 1106 20.90 -20.09 23.96
C THR A 1106 20.08 -19.35 25.02
N PHE A 1107 20.51 -18.13 25.37
CA PHE A 1107 19.80 -17.26 26.29
C PHE A 1107 20.06 -15.80 25.93
N THR A 1108 19.19 -14.92 26.42
CA THR A 1108 19.33 -13.47 26.29
C THR A 1108 19.36 -12.87 27.68
N GLU A 1109 20.33 -12.00 27.93
CA GLU A 1109 20.40 -11.17 29.12
C GLU A 1109 20.00 -9.74 28.76
N GLU A 1110 19.28 -9.08 29.66
CA GLU A 1110 18.86 -7.69 29.48
C GLU A 1110 19.40 -6.85 30.64
N ALA A 1111 19.96 -5.71 30.31
CA ALA A 1111 20.40 -4.71 31.25
C ALA A 1111 19.72 -3.39 30.89
N SER A 1112 19.26 -2.67 31.91
CA SER A 1112 18.51 -1.45 31.69
C SER A 1112 18.92 -0.37 32.68
N ARG A 1113 19.00 0.87 32.20
CA ARG A 1113 19.43 2.00 33.02
C ARG A 1113 18.72 3.26 32.60
N THR A 1114 18.26 4.01 33.60
CA THR A 1114 17.84 5.39 33.38
C THR A 1114 19.08 6.27 33.49
N ARG A 1115 19.41 7.00 32.43
CA ARG A 1115 20.57 7.91 32.38
C ARG A 1115 20.14 9.34 32.55
N THR A 1116 21.00 10.14 33.17
CA THR A 1116 20.81 11.58 33.29
C THR A 1116 21.83 12.31 32.42
N GLY A 1117 21.38 13.37 31.76
CA GLY A 1117 22.18 14.15 30.84
C GLY A 1117 21.70 15.59 30.80
N TYR A 1118 22.23 16.34 29.83
CA TYR A 1118 21.74 17.69 29.55
C TYR A 1118 21.14 17.76 28.15
N VAL A 1119 20.25 18.71 27.96
CA VAL A 1119 19.68 19.06 26.65
C VAL A 1119 19.84 20.55 26.42
N ILE A 1120 20.17 20.91 25.18
CA ILE A 1120 20.20 22.28 24.70
C ILE A 1120 19.56 22.35 23.32
N GLY A 1121 18.88 23.44 23.03
CA GLY A 1121 18.33 23.66 21.71
C GLY A 1121 17.58 24.97 21.57
N GLY A 1122 16.83 25.07 20.49
CA GLY A 1122 16.03 26.25 20.17
C GLY A 1122 14.90 25.92 19.24
N GLY A 1123 13.90 26.78 19.22
CA GLY A 1123 12.73 26.56 18.42
C GLY A 1123 11.94 27.82 18.16
N LEU A 1124 10.89 27.62 17.38
CA LEU A 1124 9.88 28.61 17.05
C LEU A 1124 8.51 28.03 17.41
N GLU A 1125 7.66 28.87 17.97
CA GLU A 1125 6.29 28.53 18.33
C GLU A 1125 5.34 29.56 17.71
N TYR A 1126 4.36 29.09 16.97
CA TYR A 1126 3.43 29.90 16.22
C TYR A 1126 1.99 29.67 16.71
N ALA A 1127 1.34 30.70 17.22
CA ALA A 1127 -0.05 30.67 17.68
C ALA A 1127 -1.03 30.61 16.50
N LEU A 1128 -1.77 29.52 16.43
CA LEU A 1128 -2.83 29.28 15.44
C LEU A 1128 -4.08 30.12 15.76
N ASP A 1129 -4.45 30.17 17.03
CA ASP A 1129 -5.50 31.04 17.58
C ASP A 1129 -5.15 31.46 19.03
N LYS A 1130 -6.12 31.78 19.89
CA LYS A 1130 -5.88 32.13 21.30
C LYS A 1130 -5.42 30.94 22.15
N SER A 1131 -5.83 29.73 21.80
CA SER A 1131 -5.61 28.50 22.56
C SER A 1131 -4.60 27.58 21.88
N TRP A 1132 -4.62 27.42 20.57
CA TRP A 1132 -3.73 26.50 19.86
C TRP A 1132 -2.45 27.19 19.37
N SER A 1133 -1.31 26.50 19.49
CA SER A 1133 -0.05 26.85 18.85
C SER A 1133 0.65 25.62 18.25
N LEU A 1134 1.49 25.86 17.26
CA LEU A 1134 2.32 24.86 16.59
C LEU A 1134 3.80 25.19 16.89
N LYS A 1135 4.56 24.18 17.28
CA LYS A 1135 5.93 24.29 17.76
C LYS A 1135 6.86 23.51 16.83
N GLY A 1136 7.97 24.11 16.44
CA GLY A 1136 9.09 23.41 15.79
C GLY A 1136 10.37 23.67 16.58
N GLU A 1137 11.12 22.63 16.93
CA GLU A 1137 12.34 22.74 17.72
C GLU A 1137 13.43 21.78 17.24
N TYR A 1138 14.69 22.23 17.35
CA TYR A 1138 15.88 21.39 17.22
C TYR A 1138 16.53 21.26 18.60
N LEU A 1139 16.74 20.01 19.04
CA LEU A 1139 17.28 19.70 20.36
C LEU A 1139 18.48 18.78 20.24
N LEU A 1140 19.47 18.97 21.08
CA LEU A 1140 20.61 18.07 21.26
C LEU A 1140 20.64 17.62 22.72
N ALA A 1141 20.30 16.37 22.97
CA ALA A 1141 20.47 15.74 24.28
C ALA A 1141 21.79 14.96 24.32
N ARG A 1142 22.54 15.04 25.41
CA ARG A 1142 23.81 14.34 25.59
C ARG A 1142 23.85 13.64 26.95
N PHE A 1143 24.20 12.37 26.93
CA PHE A 1143 24.30 11.49 28.09
C PHE A 1143 25.73 10.96 28.20
N ALA A 1144 26.40 11.31 29.28
CA ALA A 1144 27.76 10.86 29.54
C ALA A 1144 27.80 9.35 29.85
N GLU A 1145 29.00 8.79 29.87
CA GLU A 1145 29.24 7.43 30.35
C GLU A 1145 28.88 7.36 31.85
N GLU A 1146 27.80 6.66 32.20
CA GLU A 1146 27.32 6.52 33.59
C GLU A 1146 27.25 5.05 33.99
N GLY A 1147 28.34 4.49 34.53
CA GLY A 1147 28.45 3.12 35.04
C GLY A 1147 28.14 2.02 34.00
N PRO A 1148 28.62 0.79 34.20
CA PRO A 1148 28.46 -0.26 33.19
C PRO A 1148 27.05 -0.86 33.20
N MET A 1149 26.54 -1.21 32.03
CA MET A 1149 25.52 -2.25 31.91
C MET A 1149 26.20 -3.62 32.10
N VAL A 1150 25.62 -4.49 32.91
CA VAL A 1150 26.28 -5.74 33.33
C VAL A 1150 25.53 -6.94 32.79
N PHE A 1151 26.23 -7.77 32.02
CA PHE A 1151 25.74 -9.07 31.54
C PHE A 1151 26.54 -10.16 32.25
N ALA A 1152 26.01 -10.66 33.36
CA ALA A 1152 26.78 -11.49 34.30
C ALA A 1152 27.10 -12.88 33.73
N ASN A 1153 26.21 -13.41 32.89
CA ASN A 1153 26.32 -14.75 32.32
C ASN A 1153 26.95 -14.76 30.94
N ALA A 1154 27.30 -13.59 30.37
CA ALA A 1154 27.97 -13.49 29.10
C ALA A 1154 29.28 -14.30 29.09
N LYS A 1155 29.54 -14.96 27.96
CA LYS A 1155 30.67 -15.90 27.81
C LYS A 1155 31.49 -15.51 26.59
N ALA A 1156 32.79 -15.80 26.66
CA ALA A 1156 33.67 -15.73 25.50
C ALA A 1156 33.57 -17.07 24.76
N GLY A 1157 33.26 -17.00 23.46
CA GLY A 1157 33.11 -18.18 22.62
C GLY A 1157 31.76 -18.91 22.73
N VAL A 1158 31.66 -20.01 21.97
CA VAL A 1158 30.43 -20.76 21.66
C VAL A 1158 30.58 -22.28 21.85
N VAL A 1159 31.79 -22.81 22.07
CA VAL A 1159 32.06 -24.26 22.19
C VAL A 1159 31.95 -24.71 23.65
N ASP A 1160 31.09 -25.69 23.90
CA ASP A 1160 30.90 -26.24 25.25
C ASP A 1160 32.03 -27.20 25.65
N ALA A 1161 32.44 -27.16 26.93
CA ALA A 1161 33.54 -27.98 27.44
C ALA A 1161 33.10 -29.44 27.62
N ASN A 1162 33.25 -30.26 26.59
CA ASN A 1162 32.95 -31.68 26.66
C ASN A 1162 34.23 -32.47 27.01
N ASN A 1163 34.09 -33.61 27.71
CA ASN A 1163 35.12 -34.54 28.26
C ASN A 1163 36.22 -35.07 27.29
N TYR A 1164 36.39 -34.51 26.10
CA TYR A 1164 37.26 -35.02 25.03
C TYR A 1164 38.63 -34.30 24.88
N GLY A 1165 39.01 -33.41 25.81
CA GLY A 1165 40.41 -32.95 25.92
C GLY A 1165 40.95 -32.05 24.79
N TYR A 1166 40.09 -31.37 24.02
CA TYR A 1166 40.53 -30.36 23.05
C TYR A 1166 40.90 -29.03 23.75
N PRO A 1167 41.89 -28.27 23.25
CA PRO A 1167 42.25 -26.97 23.84
C PRO A 1167 41.06 -26.01 23.80
N VAL A 1168 40.69 -25.56 25.00
CA VAL A 1168 39.43 -24.90 25.32
C VAL A 1168 39.49 -23.41 24.95
N THR A 1169 38.72 -22.97 23.96
CA THR A 1169 38.18 -21.60 23.96
C THR A 1169 36.89 -21.69 24.75
N ALA A 1170 37.05 -21.85 26.06
CA ALA A 1170 35.98 -22.30 26.92
C ALA A 1170 34.83 -21.30 26.92
N ASN A 1171 33.61 -21.84 26.85
CA ASN A 1171 32.36 -21.28 27.37
C ASN A 1171 32.45 -20.95 28.88
N THR A 1172 33.57 -20.38 29.33
CA THR A 1172 33.85 -19.96 30.71
C THR A 1172 33.10 -18.67 30.96
N VAL A 1173 32.48 -18.61 32.15
CA VAL A 1173 31.75 -17.43 32.61
C VAL A 1173 32.74 -16.27 32.68
N THR A 1174 32.56 -15.32 31.76
CA THR A 1174 33.36 -14.10 31.64
C THR A 1174 32.40 -12.95 31.40
N GLY A 1175 31.57 -12.60 32.40
CA GLY A 1175 30.52 -11.60 32.20
C GLY A 1175 31.04 -10.27 31.60
N ARG A 1176 30.16 -9.46 31.02
CA ARG A 1176 30.50 -8.22 30.34
C ARG A 1176 30.06 -6.99 31.13
N ARG A 1177 30.85 -5.94 31.01
CA ARG A 1177 30.54 -4.58 31.45
C ARG A 1177 30.60 -3.67 30.23
N VAL A 1178 29.46 -3.12 29.84
CA VAL A 1178 29.32 -2.23 28.69
C VAL A 1178 29.21 -0.79 29.17
N PHE A 1179 30.16 0.03 28.74
CA PHE A 1179 30.18 1.46 28.99
C PHE A 1179 29.86 2.18 27.69
N SER A 1180 28.96 3.16 27.73
CA SER A 1180 28.61 3.92 26.53
C SER A 1180 28.21 5.35 26.82
N LYS A 1181 28.50 6.24 25.88
CA LYS A 1181 28.02 7.60 25.76
C LYS A 1181 26.93 7.63 24.69
N VAL A 1182 25.92 8.50 24.86
CA VAL A 1182 24.82 8.64 23.89
C VAL A 1182 24.56 10.12 23.61
N ASP A 1183 24.68 10.51 22.34
CA ASP A 1183 24.33 11.86 21.86
C ASP A 1183 23.10 11.77 20.93
N ILE A 1184 22.05 12.55 21.19
CA ILE A 1184 20.77 12.48 20.47
C ILE A 1184 20.36 13.87 19.93
N PRO A 1185 20.78 14.27 18.71
CA PRO A 1185 20.12 15.33 17.96
C PRO A 1185 18.70 14.96 17.53
N MET A 1186 17.77 15.91 17.62
CA MET A 1186 16.34 15.73 17.38
C MET A 1186 15.76 16.91 16.60
N ILE A 1187 14.95 16.63 15.59
CA ILE A 1187 14.06 17.60 14.94
C ILE A 1187 12.63 17.27 15.37
N ARG A 1188 11.97 18.18 16.08
CA ARG A 1188 10.68 17.94 16.72
C ARG A 1188 9.63 18.95 16.28
N LEU A 1189 8.44 18.45 16.00
CA LEU A 1189 7.23 19.23 15.73
C LEU A 1189 6.19 18.91 16.80
N GLY A 1190 5.50 19.92 17.31
CA GLY A 1190 4.49 19.76 18.34
C GLY A 1190 3.30 20.70 18.16
N VAL A 1191 2.21 20.38 18.84
CA VAL A 1191 0.99 21.18 18.89
C VAL A 1191 0.59 21.34 20.34
N ASN A 1192 0.30 22.57 20.75
CA ASN A 1192 0.00 22.93 22.12
C ASN A 1192 -1.40 23.51 22.21
N TYR A 1193 -2.12 23.11 23.25
CA TYR A 1193 -3.27 23.82 23.77
C TYR A 1193 -2.81 24.69 24.95
N ARG A 1194 -3.15 25.97 24.89
CA ARG A 1194 -2.82 27.03 25.84
C ARG A 1194 -4.12 27.44 26.52
N PHE A 1195 -4.08 27.41 27.85
CA PHE A 1195 -5.26 27.55 28.71
C PHE A 1195 -5.56 29.01 29.05
#